data_AF-A0AAV7K589-F1
#
_entry.id   AF-A0AAV7K589-F1
#
_cell.length_a   1.000
_cell.length_b   1.000
_cell.length_c   1.000
_cell.angle_alpha   90.00
_cell.angle_beta   90.00
_cell.angle_gamma   90.00
#
_symmetry.space_group_name_H-M   'P 1'
#
loop_
_entity.id
_entity.type
_entity.pdbx_description
1 polymer ?
#
loop_
_entity_poly.entity_id
_entity_poly.type
_entity_poly.pdbx_seq_one_letter_code
_entity_poly.pdbx_strand_id
1 'polypeptide(L)'
;MCEEGTESLPKLYFFWGTGRGELARLILIYVEAKFEDLRCKYLSDEWKELRPKTPLGYLPVYEEGGVQIGGSTAIARYLGEKHNLASSVNWENALLASYVDALMAFIPKIFSLAHAKEEEKPGMIEVFLKNEPEKLKVIEHHIKEDLTFLGNGKTTYAEITVCYICCNIKKYKLDLTLTDTPRMRAICQKIDEIPRIRNYREERGDIMKIVILQIVLLSLTSLLVSITDGLNIMIASGCFWDEVGPNLAVAEELLILGHAVVYASPAECNAWINEYYGVEKLDTDGPGESDMRKTINEYMIETGYGEDTFLSYEADYFLIYRYCDMYQTIHDYLNKNKIDVMFVSFNAIGALFAAEKTGTPVLMNYNSIVLTRLTEYCQQCGYTQALPRLYYSGYLHINLLQEFMVSISWNLAPILMWRIDSIINSKRKEIGLKSYFPKSAILQLQAIYPKVYPMFHPLLRQGMNPPEGRWIVGPLIPKLTGRELNTELEQFITVSDKPVVLISFSELLQLDDIELRNIFNSFTNEKGYRVIWLIDYLQQEILAKFYNNSSISEQKTFNDNLLIEHPSYTRELVRDKKIDLVVTTAGYSYIVEAFVHNKPMILIPVLYEQERIAELIDNLRCGEMLSRSDISDISSSIEDMLVHRVYYNECLEGVKEGISNTRGARLVVEILERMAVKTYVGMNFSFQKSSVPDLINSILAIVLLLLQGALLLLLSIYIIYMLFISDWNDTDKPDQKDKVD
;
A
#
# COMPACT_ATOMS: atom_id res chain seq x y z
N MET A 1 60.91 53.83 -1.45
CA MET A 1 60.38 52.74 -0.62
C MET A 1 59.04 52.36 -1.21
N CYS A 2 59.00 51.30 -2.01
CA CYS A 2 57.76 50.72 -2.52
C CYS A 2 57.38 49.62 -1.53
N GLU A 3 56.26 49.80 -0.84
CA GLU A 3 55.69 48.78 0.03
C GLU A 3 55.26 47.58 -0.84
N GLU A 4 55.79 46.41 -0.53
CA GLU A 4 55.35 45.12 -1.04
C GLU A 4 53.92 44.87 -0.55
N GLY A 5 52.94 45.32 -1.34
CA GLY A 5 51.54 44.96 -1.15
C GLY A 5 51.35 43.47 -1.43
N THR A 6 50.83 42.74 -0.45
CA THR A 6 50.35 41.37 -0.63
C THR A 6 49.36 41.34 -1.81
N GLU A 7 49.75 40.77 -2.95
CA GLU A 7 48.88 40.66 -4.14
C GLU A 7 47.65 39.80 -3.80
N SER A 8 46.52 40.45 -3.55
CA SER A 8 45.22 39.77 -3.48
C SER A 8 44.88 39.22 -4.86
N LEU A 9 44.41 37.97 -4.92
CA LEU A 9 43.99 37.36 -6.18
C LEU A 9 42.92 38.22 -6.89
N PRO A 10 42.96 38.34 -8.22
CA PRO A 10 41.90 38.97 -8.97
C PRO A 10 40.56 38.27 -8.73
N LYS A 11 39.46 39.03 -8.75
CA LYS A 11 38.11 38.52 -8.46
C LYS A 11 37.21 38.66 -9.67
N LEU A 12 36.44 37.62 -9.98
CA LEU A 12 35.40 37.66 -11.00
C LEU A 12 34.04 37.49 -10.33
N TYR A 13 33.22 38.54 -10.39
CA TYR A 13 31.85 38.52 -9.88
C TYR A 13 30.87 38.18 -11.02
N PHE A 14 30.10 37.11 -10.86
CA PHE A 14 29.02 36.77 -11.79
C PHE A 14 27.92 35.91 -11.14
N PHE A 15 26.88 35.58 -11.90
CA PHE A 15 25.86 34.63 -11.46
C PHE A 15 26.35 33.17 -11.54
N TRP A 16 25.64 32.25 -10.87
CA TRP A 16 25.88 30.79 -10.95
C TRP A 16 25.74 30.17 -12.36
N GLY A 17 25.34 30.94 -13.37
CA GLY A 17 25.27 30.51 -14.77
C GLY A 17 26.52 30.85 -15.60
N THR A 18 26.56 30.37 -16.86
CA THR A 18 27.55 30.82 -17.86
C THR A 18 27.35 32.28 -18.19
N GLY A 19 26.16 32.59 -18.72
CA GLY A 19 25.73 33.91 -19.15
C GLY A 19 26.87 34.76 -19.71
N ARG A 20 26.88 36.03 -19.34
CA ARG A 20 27.86 37.03 -19.76
C ARG A 20 29.25 36.90 -19.08
N GLY A 21 29.37 36.16 -17.97
CA GLY A 21 30.63 36.00 -17.23
C GLY A 21 31.54 34.89 -17.76
N GLU A 22 30.99 33.93 -18.52
CA GLU A 22 31.74 32.76 -18.97
C GLU A 22 32.94 33.12 -19.85
N LEU A 23 32.85 34.16 -20.68
CA LEU A 23 33.95 34.55 -21.56
C LEU A 23 35.21 34.92 -20.74
N ALA A 24 35.04 35.68 -19.66
CA ALA A 24 36.14 36.03 -18.77
C ALA A 24 36.74 34.80 -18.09
N ARG A 25 35.88 33.86 -17.62
CA ARG A 25 36.34 32.58 -17.04
C ARG A 25 37.16 31.77 -18.03
N LEU A 26 36.66 31.60 -19.25
CA LEU A 26 37.36 30.84 -20.29
C LEU A 26 38.72 31.46 -20.61
N ILE A 27 38.83 32.79 -20.64
CA ILE A 27 40.12 33.47 -20.85
C ILE A 27 41.06 33.22 -19.67
N LEU A 28 40.61 33.41 -18.42
CA LEU A 28 41.42 33.19 -17.21
C LEU A 28 41.90 31.74 -17.10
N ILE A 29 41.04 30.77 -17.39
CA ILE A 29 41.38 29.34 -17.43
C ILE A 29 42.33 29.07 -18.59
N TYR A 30 42.10 29.66 -19.77
CA TYR A 30 42.99 29.50 -20.92
C TYR A 30 44.41 29.99 -20.62
N VAL A 31 44.60 31.01 -19.77
CA VAL A 31 45.92 31.53 -19.42
C VAL A 31 46.44 30.99 -18.09
N GLU A 32 45.70 30.07 -17.45
CA GLU A 32 46.01 29.50 -16.12
C GLU A 32 46.20 30.57 -15.03
N ALA A 33 45.49 31.70 -15.15
CA ALA A 33 45.52 32.74 -14.13
C ALA A 33 44.75 32.27 -12.89
N LYS A 34 45.34 32.43 -11.71
CA LYS A 34 44.64 32.25 -10.43
C LYS A 34 43.69 33.43 -10.22
N PHE A 35 42.43 33.14 -9.87
CA PHE A 35 41.42 34.15 -9.57
C PHE A 35 40.35 33.58 -8.62
N GLU A 36 39.64 34.45 -7.92
CA GLU A 36 38.48 34.10 -7.11
C GLU A 36 37.20 34.21 -7.97
N ASP A 37 36.45 33.11 -8.13
CA ASP A 37 35.17 33.10 -8.85
C ASP A 37 34.00 33.32 -7.87
N LEU A 38 33.65 34.59 -7.64
CA LEU A 38 32.61 34.99 -6.70
C LEU A 38 31.23 34.93 -7.36
N ARG A 39 30.42 33.96 -6.96
CA ARG A 39 29.12 33.65 -7.58
C ARG A 39 27.95 34.01 -6.68
N CYS A 40 26.96 34.70 -7.22
CA CYS A 40 25.70 35.00 -6.52
C CYS A 40 24.47 34.49 -7.30
N LYS A 41 23.34 34.33 -6.61
CA LYS A 41 22.08 33.89 -7.24
C LYS A 41 21.32 35.07 -7.85
N TYR A 42 20.82 34.92 -9.07
CA TYR A 42 20.02 35.96 -9.73
C TYR A 42 18.76 36.28 -8.89
N LEU A 43 18.43 37.57 -8.72
CA LEU A 43 17.32 38.07 -7.89
C LEU A 43 17.40 37.77 -6.37
N SER A 44 18.53 37.26 -5.87
CA SER A 44 18.75 37.09 -4.43
C SER A 44 19.02 38.40 -3.70
N ASP A 45 18.92 38.38 -2.37
CA ASP A 45 19.30 39.53 -1.54
C ASP A 45 20.81 39.83 -1.63
N GLU A 46 21.66 38.82 -1.77
CA GLU A 46 23.10 38.98 -2.09
C GLU A 46 23.31 39.82 -3.36
N TRP A 47 22.53 39.56 -4.41
CA TRP A 47 22.58 40.35 -5.64
C TRP A 47 22.09 41.79 -5.41
N LYS A 48 21.03 41.99 -4.62
CA LYS A 48 20.52 43.33 -4.31
C LYS A 48 21.56 44.16 -3.55
N GLU A 49 22.35 43.55 -2.68
CA GLU A 49 23.42 44.20 -1.93
C GLU A 49 24.69 44.43 -2.76
N LEU A 50 25.01 43.51 -3.68
CA LEU A 50 26.18 43.61 -4.55
C LEU A 50 25.96 44.65 -5.67
N ARG A 51 24.76 44.75 -6.22
CA ARG A 51 24.46 45.60 -7.38
C ARG A 51 24.90 47.07 -7.23
N PRO A 52 24.61 47.77 -6.11
CA PRO A 52 25.08 49.14 -5.89
C PRO A 52 26.60 49.28 -5.83
N LYS A 53 27.33 48.19 -5.53
CA LYS A 53 28.80 48.15 -5.43
C LYS A 53 29.48 47.85 -6.76
N THR A 54 28.72 47.54 -7.81
CA THR A 54 29.27 47.28 -9.16
C THR A 54 29.47 48.60 -9.93
N PRO A 55 30.50 48.71 -10.80
CA PRO A 55 30.82 49.97 -11.47
C PRO A 55 29.74 50.44 -12.46
N LEU A 56 28.98 49.50 -13.05
CA LEU A 56 27.99 49.78 -14.10
C LEU A 56 26.56 49.32 -13.73
N GLY A 57 26.34 48.87 -12.48
CA GLY A 57 25.04 48.38 -12.03
C GLY A 57 24.62 47.01 -12.58
N TYR A 58 25.54 46.27 -13.20
CA TYR A 58 25.33 44.92 -13.74
C TYR A 58 26.60 44.06 -13.68
N LEU A 59 26.42 42.74 -13.78
CA LEU A 59 27.51 41.74 -13.87
C LEU A 59 27.71 41.29 -15.34
N PRO A 60 28.90 40.81 -15.73
CA PRO A 60 30.08 40.52 -14.90
C PRO A 60 30.90 41.74 -14.51
N VAL A 61 31.67 41.60 -13.42
CA VAL A 61 32.70 42.53 -12.96
C VAL A 61 33.98 41.76 -12.68
N TYR A 62 35.11 42.25 -13.18
CA TYR A 62 36.45 41.77 -12.84
C TYR A 62 37.16 42.81 -11.99
N GLU A 63 37.73 42.40 -10.85
CA GLU A 63 38.42 43.28 -9.91
C GLU A 63 39.87 42.85 -9.75
N GLU A 64 40.79 43.79 -9.94
CA GLU A 64 42.22 43.57 -9.79
C GLU A 64 42.90 44.83 -9.23
N GLY A 65 43.73 44.67 -8.20
CA GLY A 65 44.42 45.81 -7.57
C GLY A 65 43.47 46.90 -7.06
N GLY A 66 42.25 46.52 -6.65
CA GLY A 66 41.20 47.46 -6.22
C GLY A 66 40.46 48.17 -7.37
N VAL A 67 40.78 47.88 -8.63
CA VAL A 67 40.11 48.45 -9.81
C VAL A 67 39.06 47.48 -10.33
N GLN A 68 37.83 47.95 -10.52
CA GLN A 68 36.72 47.16 -11.05
C GLN A 68 36.43 47.47 -12.53
N ILE A 69 36.43 46.45 -13.37
CA ILE A 69 36.10 46.49 -14.80
C ILE A 69 34.75 45.81 -15.00
N GLY A 70 33.74 46.57 -15.43
CA GLY A 70 32.41 46.05 -15.75
C GLY A 70 32.24 45.70 -17.23
N GLY A 71 31.56 44.60 -17.52
CA GLY A 71 31.13 44.23 -18.88
C GLY A 71 32.03 43.23 -19.60
N SER A 72 31.42 42.25 -20.26
CA SER A 72 32.11 41.09 -20.83
C SER A 72 33.20 41.42 -21.85
N THR A 73 32.94 42.34 -22.78
CA THR A 73 33.88 42.68 -23.86
C THR A 73 35.06 43.51 -23.35
N ALA A 74 34.81 44.42 -22.40
CA ALA A 74 35.86 45.20 -21.73
C ALA A 74 36.79 44.30 -20.91
N ILE A 75 36.21 43.38 -20.12
CA ILE A 75 36.98 42.39 -19.36
C ILE A 75 37.79 41.48 -20.30
N ALA A 76 37.17 40.96 -21.36
CA ALA A 76 37.85 40.09 -22.32
C ALA A 76 39.01 40.80 -23.03
N ARG A 77 38.85 42.07 -23.41
CA ARG A 77 39.91 42.88 -24.01
C ARG A 77 41.05 43.12 -23.03
N TYR A 78 40.75 43.54 -21.81
CA TYR A 78 41.75 43.77 -20.77
C TYR A 78 42.58 42.50 -20.48
N LEU A 79 41.90 41.37 -20.25
CA LEU A 79 42.56 40.09 -20.04
C LEU A 79 43.36 39.64 -21.28
N GLY A 80 42.85 39.94 -22.47
CA GLY A 80 43.54 39.68 -23.72
C GLY A 80 44.85 40.45 -23.83
N GLU A 81 44.84 41.76 -23.59
CA GLU A 81 46.04 42.61 -23.60
C GLU A 81 47.03 42.18 -22.51
N LYS A 82 46.55 41.99 -21.28
CA LYS A 82 47.36 41.60 -20.12
C LYS A 82 48.09 40.27 -20.30
N HIS A 83 47.40 39.26 -20.84
CA HIS A 83 47.93 37.91 -20.98
C HIS A 83 48.43 37.60 -22.39
N ASN A 84 48.75 38.63 -23.17
CA ASN A 84 49.33 38.49 -24.50
C ASN A 84 48.41 37.72 -25.48
N LEU A 85 47.10 37.75 -25.30
CA LEU A 85 46.10 37.23 -26.26
C LEU A 85 45.54 38.35 -27.17
N ALA A 86 46.19 39.51 -27.22
CA ALA A 86 45.95 40.58 -28.18
C ALA A 86 47.09 40.63 -29.20
N SER A 87 46.92 41.38 -30.29
CA SER A 87 48.01 41.68 -31.22
C SER A 87 48.95 42.73 -30.63
N SER A 88 50.21 42.71 -31.05
CA SER A 88 51.15 43.82 -30.81
C SER A 88 50.91 45.03 -31.72
N VAL A 89 49.96 44.93 -32.65
CA VAL A 89 49.67 45.95 -33.67
C VAL A 89 48.31 46.61 -33.38
N ASN A 90 48.33 47.94 -33.21
CA ASN A 90 47.15 48.71 -32.77
C ASN A 90 45.91 48.52 -33.66
N TRP A 91 46.08 48.55 -34.98
CA TRP A 91 44.94 48.39 -35.91
C TRP A 91 44.41 46.96 -35.92
N GLU A 92 45.25 45.96 -35.64
CA GLU A 92 44.80 44.56 -35.50
C GLU A 92 43.96 44.40 -34.23
N ASN A 93 44.33 45.05 -33.13
CA ASN A 93 43.51 45.06 -31.91
C ASN A 93 42.15 45.73 -32.12
N ALA A 94 42.08 46.78 -32.94
CA ALA A 94 40.81 47.40 -33.32
C ALA A 94 39.91 46.43 -34.10
N LEU A 95 40.49 45.61 -34.98
CA LEU A 95 39.74 44.57 -35.70
C LEU A 95 39.31 43.42 -34.80
N LEU A 96 40.19 42.90 -33.93
CA LEU A 96 39.85 41.88 -32.94
C LEU A 96 38.69 42.34 -32.04
N ALA A 97 38.74 43.60 -31.59
CA ALA A 97 37.65 44.23 -30.85
C ALA A 97 36.34 44.24 -31.65
N SER A 98 36.39 44.66 -32.93
CA SER A 98 35.22 44.67 -33.80
C SER A 98 34.60 43.28 -33.97
N TYR A 99 35.41 42.24 -34.16
CA TYR A 99 34.93 40.86 -34.27
C TYR A 99 34.30 40.36 -32.97
N VAL A 100 34.91 40.64 -31.82
CA VAL A 100 34.36 40.27 -30.51
C VAL A 100 33.05 41.00 -30.23
N ASP A 101 32.94 42.29 -30.56
CA ASP A 101 31.70 43.05 -30.39
C ASP A 101 30.58 42.49 -31.29
N ALA A 102 30.91 42.13 -32.53
CA ALA A 102 29.97 41.51 -33.47
C ALA A 102 29.49 40.12 -32.97
N LEU A 103 30.39 39.31 -32.41
CA LEU A 103 30.08 38.02 -31.80
C LEU A 103 29.23 38.18 -30.52
N MET A 104 29.55 39.14 -29.67
CA MET A 104 28.82 39.38 -28.42
C MET A 104 27.42 39.97 -28.64
N ALA A 105 27.16 40.58 -29.80
CA ALA A 105 25.82 41.03 -30.19
C ALA A 105 24.79 39.90 -30.33
N PHE A 106 25.21 38.63 -30.42
CA PHE A 106 24.30 37.48 -30.39
C PHE A 106 23.77 37.17 -28.98
N ILE A 107 24.52 37.49 -27.92
CA ILE A 107 24.16 37.14 -26.54
C ILE A 107 22.82 37.73 -26.08
N PRO A 108 22.51 39.03 -26.30
CA PRO A 108 21.20 39.57 -25.94
C PRO A 108 20.03 38.85 -26.63
N LYS A 109 20.21 38.42 -27.88
CA LYS A 109 19.18 37.70 -28.65
C LYS A 109 18.95 36.30 -28.11
N ILE A 110 20.04 35.57 -27.83
CA ILE A 110 19.99 34.25 -27.20
C ILE A 110 19.37 34.35 -25.79
N PHE A 111 19.70 35.39 -25.04
CA PHE A 111 19.14 35.63 -23.71
C PHE A 111 17.63 35.94 -23.78
N SER A 112 17.20 36.73 -24.77
CA SER A 112 15.78 37.01 -25.02
C SER A 112 15.01 35.71 -25.29
N LEU A 113 15.54 34.85 -26.17
CA LEU A 113 14.97 33.52 -26.43
C LEU A 113 14.90 32.64 -25.17
N ALA A 114 15.93 32.70 -24.32
CA ALA A 114 15.98 31.91 -23.08
C ALA A 114 14.90 32.30 -22.05
N HIS A 115 14.42 33.55 -22.09
CA HIS A 115 13.41 34.09 -21.16
C HIS A 115 12.04 34.30 -21.79
N ALA A 116 11.89 34.02 -23.09
CA ALA A 116 10.62 34.06 -23.78
C ALA A 116 9.68 32.96 -23.28
N LYS A 117 8.37 33.19 -23.40
CA LYS A 117 7.37 32.16 -23.13
C LYS A 117 7.48 31.04 -24.16
N GLU A 118 7.12 29.82 -23.78
CA GLU A 118 7.28 28.63 -24.64
C GLU A 118 6.58 28.78 -26.00
N GLU A 119 5.44 29.47 -26.03
CA GLU A 119 4.64 29.79 -27.21
C GLU A 119 5.31 30.77 -28.19
N GLU A 120 6.21 31.64 -27.70
CA GLU A 120 6.91 32.65 -28.51
C GLU A 120 8.24 32.12 -29.10
N LYS A 121 8.82 31.09 -28.46
CA LYS A 121 10.13 30.54 -28.83
C LYS A 121 10.22 30.07 -30.29
N PRO A 122 9.24 29.34 -30.87
CA PRO A 122 9.34 28.89 -32.26
C PRO A 122 9.51 30.04 -33.26
N GLY A 123 8.71 31.11 -33.12
CA GLY A 123 8.80 32.28 -34.00
C GLY A 123 10.11 33.06 -33.83
N MET A 124 10.59 33.19 -32.59
CA MET A 124 11.90 33.82 -32.33
C MET A 124 13.07 33.00 -32.89
N ILE A 125 12.99 31.67 -32.82
CA ILE A 125 13.97 30.77 -33.44
C ILE A 125 13.97 30.98 -34.96
N GLU A 126 12.80 31.00 -35.60
CA GLU A 126 12.69 31.22 -37.04
C GLU A 126 13.32 32.56 -37.48
N VAL A 127 13.02 33.65 -36.76
CA VAL A 127 13.61 34.98 -37.02
C VAL A 127 15.13 34.96 -36.85
N PHE A 128 15.64 34.29 -35.82
CA PHE A 128 17.08 34.16 -35.58
C PHE A 128 17.75 33.38 -36.72
N LEU A 129 17.17 32.24 -37.10
CA LEU A 129 17.67 31.39 -38.17
C LEU A 129 17.62 32.07 -39.55
N LYS A 130 16.73 33.03 -39.75
CA LYS A 130 16.63 33.79 -41.00
C LYS A 130 17.63 34.95 -41.11
N ASN A 131 17.84 35.70 -40.02
CA ASN A 131 18.52 37.01 -40.09
C ASN A 131 19.98 37.00 -39.65
N GLU A 132 20.38 36.02 -38.84
CA GLU A 132 21.71 35.95 -38.23
C GLU A 132 22.78 35.14 -38.99
N PRO A 133 22.48 34.11 -39.82
CA PRO A 133 23.52 33.34 -40.49
C PRO A 133 24.46 34.16 -41.37
N GLU A 134 23.95 35.14 -42.12
CA GLU A 134 24.77 35.96 -43.00
C GLU A 134 25.85 36.76 -42.25
N LYS A 135 25.55 37.21 -41.02
CA LYS A 135 26.55 37.89 -40.18
C LYS A 135 27.64 36.92 -39.71
N LEU A 136 27.28 35.68 -39.38
CA LEU A 136 28.25 34.65 -39.02
C LEU A 136 29.15 34.29 -40.22
N LYS A 137 28.59 34.20 -41.43
CA LYS A 137 29.38 33.99 -42.67
C LYS A 137 30.37 35.13 -42.94
N VAL A 138 29.95 36.38 -42.70
CA VAL A 138 30.86 37.54 -42.82
C VAL A 138 32.00 37.44 -41.81
N ILE A 139 31.73 37.08 -40.55
CA ILE A 139 32.77 36.91 -39.53
C ILE A 139 33.70 35.74 -39.90
N GLU A 140 33.13 34.60 -40.30
CA GLU A 140 33.85 33.41 -40.77
C GLU A 140 34.85 33.72 -41.89
N HIS A 141 34.49 34.58 -42.85
CA HIS A 141 35.37 34.97 -43.95
C HIS A 141 36.67 35.67 -43.50
N HIS A 142 36.67 36.28 -42.31
CA HIS A 142 37.85 36.93 -41.74
C HIS A 142 38.76 35.96 -40.97
N ILE A 143 38.33 34.71 -40.75
CA ILE A 143 39.16 33.67 -40.14
C ILE A 143 40.08 33.11 -41.21
N LYS A 144 41.39 33.15 -40.99
CA LYS A 144 42.41 32.63 -41.91
C LYS A 144 42.50 31.10 -41.86
N GLU A 145 43.27 30.51 -42.76
CA GLU A 145 43.46 29.05 -42.84
C GLU A 145 44.13 28.45 -41.60
N ASP A 146 44.94 29.24 -40.88
CA ASP A 146 45.57 28.85 -39.61
C ASP A 146 44.64 28.88 -38.40
N LEU A 147 43.33 29.10 -38.64
CA LEU A 147 42.27 29.20 -37.63
C LEU A 147 42.49 30.37 -36.66
N THR A 148 42.98 31.50 -37.18
CA THR A 148 43.08 32.77 -36.46
C THR A 148 42.43 33.91 -37.24
N PHE A 149 41.89 34.90 -36.54
CA PHE A 149 41.50 36.18 -37.14
C PHE A 149 42.74 37.01 -37.47
N LEU A 150 43.57 37.27 -36.47
CA LEU A 150 44.78 38.10 -36.52
C LEU A 150 45.80 37.62 -35.46
N GLY A 151 47.01 38.19 -35.41
CA GLY A 151 48.01 37.84 -34.40
C GLY A 151 49.05 36.79 -34.79
N ASN A 152 49.42 36.73 -36.09
CA ASN A 152 50.53 35.89 -36.59
C ASN A 152 50.42 34.39 -36.20
N GLY A 153 49.23 33.79 -36.29
CA GLY A 153 49.01 32.38 -35.97
C GLY A 153 48.83 32.05 -34.49
N LYS A 154 48.87 33.06 -33.61
CA LYS A 154 48.59 32.92 -32.18
C LYS A 154 47.08 32.98 -31.89
N THR A 155 46.59 32.16 -30.95
CA THR A 155 45.24 32.29 -30.41
C THR A 155 45.07 33.59 -29.63
N THR A 156 44.04 34.35 -29.98
CA THR A 156 43.65 35.62 -29.34
C THR A 156 42.36 35.44 -28.53
N TYR A 157 41.96 36.48 -27.80
CA TYR A 157 40.66 36.49 -27.10
C TYR A 157 39.45 36.42 -28.07
N ALA A 158 39.64 36.71 -29.35
CA ALA A 158 38.59 36.59 -30.37
C ALA A 158 38.24 35.13 -30.69
N GLU A 159 39.21 34.23 -30.81
CA GLU A 159 38.95 32.80 -31.03
C GLU A 159 38.24 32.17 -29.82
N ILE A 160 38.62 32.55 -28.59
CA ILE A 160 37.91 32.12 -27.36
C ILE A 160 36.46 32.60 -27.38
N THR A 161 36.21 33.81 -27.89
CA THR A 161 34.86 34.36 -28.05
C THR A 161 34.03 33.57 -29.06
N VAL A 162 34.63 33.11 -30.18
CA VAL A 162 33.96 32.21 -31.14
C VAL A 162 33.42 30.97 -30.44
N CYS A 163 34.27 30.29 -29.67
CA CYS A 163 33.87 29.08 -28.96
C CYS A 163 32.75 29.36 -27.94
N TYR A 164 32.86 30.44 -27.17
CA TYR A 164 31.81 30.88 -26.25
C TYR A 164 30.46 31.11 -26.96
N ILE A 165 30.44 31.78 -28.11
CA ILE A 165 29.20 32.03 -28.87
C ILE A 165 28.63 30.73 -29.45
N CYS A 166 29.47 29.89 -30.07
CA CYS A 166 29.05 28.61 -30.63
C CYS A 166 28.44 27.69 -29.57
N CYS A 167 29.02 27.62 -28.37
CA CYS A 167 28.45 26.87 -27.24
C CYS A 167 27.06 27.38 -26.85
N ASN A 168 26.84 28.70 -26.81
CA ASN A 168 25.53 29.27 -26.50
C ASN A 168 24.52 29.00 -27.63
N ILE A 169 24.91 29.13 -28.89
CA ILE A 169 24.06 28.81 -30.05
C ILE A 169 23.62 27.33 -30.00
N LYS A 170 24.57 26.40 -29.78
CA LYS A 170 24.28 24.95 -29.66
C LYS A 170 23.36 24.64 -28.48
N LYS A 171 23.57 25.27 -27.32
CA LYS A 171 22.76 25.06 -26.10
C LYS A 171 21.27 25.30 -26.34
N TYR A 172 20.92 26.27 -27.19
CA TYR A 172 19.53 26.62 -27.50
C TYR A 172 19.02 26.01 -28.81
N LYS A 173 19.70 24.97 -29.33
CA LYS A 173 19.32 24.26 -30.57
C LYS A 173 19.18 25.18 -31.80
N LEU A 174 19.93 26.28 -31.83
CA LEU A 174 19.97 27.20 -32.95
C LEU A 174 21.00 26.65 -33.94
N ASP A 175 20.59 25.74 -34.82
CA ASP A 175 21.50 24.96 -35.68
C ASP A 175 22.07 25.78 -36.86
N LEU A 176 22.86 26.81 -36.55
CA LEU A 176 23.45 27.75 -37.52
C LEU A 176 24.95 27.55 -37.74
N THR A 177 25.64 26.95 -36.77
CA THR A 177 27.11 26.99 -36.69
C THR A 177 27.81 25.70 -37.14
N LEU A 178 27.06 24.64 -37.47
CA LEU A 178 27.64 23.32 -37.72
C LEU A 178 27.45 22.78 -39.14
N THR A 179 26.87 23.56 -40.05
CA THR A 179 26.78 23.22 -41.48
C THR A 179 27.57 24.20 -42.35
N ASP A 180 27.42 25.51 -42.16
CA ASP A 180 27.92 26.54 -43.12
C ASP A 180 29.13 27.38 -42.64
N THR A 181 29.68 27.15 -41.44
CA THR A 181 30.83 27.89 -40.87
C THR A 181 31.96 26.95 -40.39
N PRO A 182 32.70 26.32 -41.32
CA PRO A 182 33.66 25.26 -41.00
C PRO A 182 34.89 25.72 -40.19
N ARG A 183 35.41 26.94 -40.39
CA ARG A 183 36.56 27.48 -39.66
C ARG A 183 36.19 27.86 -38.23
N MET A 184 35.03 28.47 -37.98
CA MET A 184 34.52 28.68 -36.62
C MET A 184 34.36 27.36 -35.86
N ARG A 185 33.85 26.31 -36.52
CA ARG A 185 33.77 24.96 -35.93
C ARG A 185 35.15 24.41 -35.58
N ALA A 186 36.11 24.55 -36.49
CA ALA A 186 37.48 24.10 -36.25
C ALA A 186 38.15 24.88 -35.10
N ILE A 187 37.90 26.18 -34.95
CA ILE A 187 38.32 26.96 -33.78
C ILE A 187 37.71 26.38 -32.50
N CYS A 188 36.41 26.08 -32.50
CA CYS A 188 35.75 25.49 -31.33
C CYS A 188 36.39 24.17 -30.93
N GLN A 189 36.64 23.27 -31.89
CA GLN A 189 37.33 22.01 -31.64
C GLN A 189 38.74 22.23 -31.08
N LYS A 190 39.53 23.12 -31.72
CA LYS A 190 40.88 23.48 -31.27
C LYS A 190 40.90 23.98 -29.81
N ILE A 191 39.91 24.78 -29.42
CA ILE A 191 39.83 25.33 -28.04
C ILE A 191 39.30 24.29 -27.05
N ASP A 192 38.33 23.46 -27.46
CA ASP A 192 37.74 22.41 -26.63
C ASP A 192 38.71 21.24 -26.36
N GLU A 193 39.70 21.07 -27.24
CA GLU A 193 40.78 20.09 -27.07
C GLU A 193 41.86 20.52 -26.08
N ILE A 194 41.86 21.79 -25.65
CA ILE A 194 42.82 22.29 -24.66
C ILE A 194 42.51 21.65 -23.30
N PRO A 195 43.43 20.89 -22.69
CA PRO A 195 43.15 20.08 -21.50
C PRO A 195 42.50 20.85 -20.35
N ARG A 196 43.03 22.04 -20.01
CA ARG A 196 42.46 22.90 -18.95
C ARG A 196 41.04 23.38 -19.23
N ILE A 197 40.70 23.66 -20.49
CA ILE A 197 39.33 24.05 -20.89
C ILE A 197 38.41 22.85 -20.86
N ARG A 198 38.89 21.68 -21.30
CA ARG A 198 38.16 20.41 -21.24
C ARG A 198 37.84 20.02 -19.79
N ASN A 199 38.84 20.01 -18.92
CA ASN A 199 38.69 19.66 -17.50
C ASN A 199 37.67 20.57 -16.81
N TYR A 200 37.77 21.90 -16.99
CA TYR A 200 36.78 22.84 -16.46
C TYR A 200 35.35 22.54 -16.93
N ARG A 201 35.17 22.12 -18.18
CA ARG A 201 33.85 21.76 -18.73
C ARG A 201 33.35 20.41 -18.23
N GLU A 202 34.24 19.44 -18.03
CA GLU A 202 33.93 18.09 -17.51
C GLU A 202 33.54 18.16 -16.03
N GLU A 203 34.36 18.78 -15.17
CA GLU A 203 34.07 19.01 -13.74
C GLU A 203 32.71 19.69 -13.55
N ARG A 204 32.40 20.64 -14.43
CA ARG A 204 31.12 21.31 -14.43
C ARG A 204 29.96 20.45 -14.94
N GLY A 205 30.21 19.58 -15.92
CA GLY A 205 29.23 18.63 -16.45
C GLY A 205 28.74 17.67 -15.37
N ASP A 206 29.61 17.31 -14.43
CA ASP A 206 29.30 16.41 -13.33
C ASP A 206 28.43 17.06 -12.23
N ILE A 207 28.57 18.37 -11.97
CA ILE A 207 27.66 19.09 -11.06
C ILE A 207 26.21 19.05 -11.57
N MET A 208 25.99 19.16 -12.88
CA MET A 208 24.64 19.11 -13.46
C MET A 208 24.04 17.71 -13.38
N LYS A 209 24.87 16.67 -13.54
CA LYS A 209 24.46 15.27 -13.30
C LYS A 209 24.12 15.04 -11.83
N ILE A 210 24.92 15.58 -10.90
CA ILE A 210 24.68 15.49 -9.45
C ILE A 210 23.35 16.16 -9.05
N VAL A 211 23.05 17.34 -9.60
CA VAL A 211 21.77 18.04 -9.33
C VAL A 211 20.58 17.27 -9.92
N ILE A 212 20.70 16.73 -11.15
CA ILE A 212 19.67 15.88 -11.73
C ILE A 212 19.52 14.59 -10.90
N LEU A 213 20.62 13.99 -10.45
CA LEU A 213 20.61 12.80 -9.60
C LEU A 213 19.98 13.10 -8.25
N GLN A 214 20.25 14.28 -7.64
CA GLN A 214 19.61 14.73 -6.40
C GLN A 214 18.13 15.01 -6.60
N ILE A 215 17.71 15.60 -7.72
CA ILE A 215 16.29 15.81 -8.03
C ILE A 215 15.61 14.46 -8.23
N VAL A 216 16.23 13.53 -8.94
CA VAL A 216 15.74 12.16 -9.13
C VAL A 216 15.70 11.41 -7.79
N LEU A 217 16.72 11.56 -6.94
CA LEU A 217 16.78 10.97 -5.61
C LEU A 217 15.71 11.57 -4.69
N LEU A 218 15.50 12.90 -4.73
CA LEU A 218 14.46 13.60 -3.97
C LEU A 218 13.06 13.20 -4.44
N SER A 219 12.87 13.05 -5.76
CA SER A 219 11.62 12.59 -6.37
C SER A 219 11.34 11.11 -6.04
N LEU A 220 12.39 10.28 -6.04
CA LEU A 220 12.32 8.87 -5.61
C LEU A 220 12.10 8.77 -4.10
N THR A 221 12.67 9.66 -3.27
CA THR A 221 12.39 9.70 -1.83
C THR A 221 10.98 10.18 -1.54
N SER A 222 10.41 11.11 -2.32
CA SER A 222 8.97 11.44 -2.17
C SER A 222 8.04 10.31 -2.59
N LEU A 223 8.47 9.48 -3.56
CA LEU A 223 7.75 8.26 -3.96
C LEU A 223 7.92 7.13 -2.94
N LEU A 224 9.08 7.05 -2.27
CA LEU A 224 9.35 6.12 -1.16
C LEU A 224 8.67 6.57 0.14
N VAL A 225 8.60 7.87 0.43
CA VAL A 225 7.92 8.41 1.62
C VAL A 225 6.41 8.13 1.58
N SER A 226 5.78 8.16 0.39
CA SER A 226 4.38 7.72 0.27
C SER A 226 4.17 6.20 0.36
N ILE A 227 5.25 5.42 0.42
CA ILE A 227 5.23 3.95 0.61
C ILE A 227 5.68 3.58 2.04
N THR A 228 6.29 4.50 2.80
CA THR A 228 6.76 4.28 4.18
C THR A 228 5.84 4.83 5.27
N ASP A 229 4.89 5.72 4.96
CA ASP A 229 3.82 6.04 5.91
C ASP A 229 2.78 4.92 5.88
N GLY A 230 2.50 4.33 7.04
CA GLY A 230 1.43 3.35 7.17
C GLY A 230 0.10 3.94 6.70
N LEU A 231 -0.60 3.21 5.82
CA LEU A 231 -1.96 3.54 5.40
C LEU A 231 -2.91 3.77 6.60
N ASN A 232 -3.84 4.71 6.45
CA ASN A 232 -4.97 4.89 7.35
C ASN A 232 -6.14 4.03 6.85
N ILE A 233 -6.43 2.95 7.57
CA ILE A 233 -7.41 1.95 7.14
C ILE A 233 -8.58 1.97 8.12
N MET A 234 -9.80 1.99 7.60
CA MET A 234 -10.98 1.82 8.42
C MET A 234 -11.53 0.40 8.27
N ILE A 235 -11.70 -0.29 9.39
CA ILE A 235 -12.42 -1.56 9.46
C ILE A 235 -13.82 -1.26 9.98
N ALA A 236 -14.87 -1.75 9.31
CA ALA A 236 -16.25 -1.57 9.77
C ALA A 236 -16.98 -2.90 9.88
N SER A 237 -17.61 -3.17 11.02
CA SER A 237 -18.38 -4.40 11.25
C SER A 237 -19.62 -4.16 12.09
N GLY A 238 -20.53 -5.13 12.05
CA GLY A 238 -21.57 -5.27 13.07
C GLY A 238 -21.00 -5.72 14.42
N CYS A 239 -21.90 -6.10 15.32
CA CYS A 239 -21.57 -6.45 16.70
C CYS A 239 -21.77 -7.93 17.04
N PHE A 240 -21.34 -8.82 16.15
CA PHE A 240 -21.25 -10.25 16.43
C PHE A 240 -19.80 -10.70 16.35
N TRP A 241 -19.40 -11.63 17.22
CA TRP A 241 -18.03 -12.15 17.21
C TRP A 241 -17.65 -12.77 15.87
N ASP A 242 -18.59 -13.44 15.20
CA ASP A 242 -18.39 -14.02 13.87
C ASP A 242 -18.04 -12.98 12.81
N GLU A 243 -18.30 -11.70 13.06
CA GLU A 243 -17.87 -10.57 12.23
C GLU A 243 -16.61 -9.90 12.78
N VAL A 244 -16.59 -9.64 14.09
CA VAL A 244 -15.54 -8.88 14.76
C VAL A 244 -14.23 -9.65 14.80
N GLY A 245 -14.25 -10.94 15.14
CA GLY A 245 -13.05 -11.78 15.28
C GLY A 245 -12.18 -11.83 14.00
N PRO A 246 -12.75 -12.21 12.84
CA PRO A 246 -12.03 -12.18 11.56
C PRO A 246 -11.44 -10.82 11.22
N ASN A 247 -12.18 -9.75 11.50
CA ASN A 247 -11.76 -8.39 11.23
C ASN A 247 -10.65 -7.92 12.17
N LEU A 248 -10.67 -8.34 13.44
CA LEU A 248 -9.58 -8.12 14.39
C LEU A 248 -8.30 -8.84 13.99
N ALA A 249 -8.39 -10.03 13.39
CA ALA A 249 -7.22 -10.72 12.84
C ALA A 249 -6.52 -9.89 11.74
N VAL A 250 -7.32 -9.20 10.92
CA VAL A 250 -6.80 -8.27 9.90
C VAL A 250 -6.25 -7.00 10.55
N ALA A 251 -6.96 -6.43 11.52
CA ALA A 251 -6.49 -5.28 12.29
C ALA A 251 -5.12 -5.53 12.92
N GLU A 252 -4.92 -6.70 13.52
CA GLU A 252 -3.67 -7.09 14.14
C GLU A 252 -2.50 -7.10 13.13
N GLU A 253 -2.69 -7.74 11.98
CA GLU A 253 -1.67 -7.78 10.93
C GLU A 253 -1.37 -6.38 10.36
N LEU A 254 -2.40 -5.52 10.24
CA LEU A 254 -2.24 -4.13 9.82
C LEU A 254 -1.36 -3.33 10.79
N LEU A 255 -1.62 -3.46 12.09
CA LEU A 255 -0.84 -2.79 13.14
C LEU A 255 0.60 -3.29 13.19
N ILE A 256 0.82 -4.61 13.05
CA ILE A 256 2.16 -5.20 12.97
C ILE A 256 2.98 -4.60 11.83
N LEU A 257 2.32 -4.21 10.73
CA LEU A 257 2.95 -3.61 9.56
C LEU A 257 3.05 -2.09 9.63
N GLY A 258 2.63 -1.48 10.73
CA GLY A 258 2.74 -0.05 10.97
C GLY A 258 1.62 0.79 10.34
N HIS A 259 0.51 0.18 9.91
CA HIS A 259 -0.67 0.89 9.46
C HIS A 259 -1.48 1.46 10.63
N ALA A 260 -2.15 2.59 10.40
CA ALA A 260 -3.13 3.12 11.34
C ALA A 260 -4.49 2.48 11.08
N VAL A 261 -5.15 2.02 12.13
CA VAL A 261 -6.44 1.31 12.04
C VAL A 261 -7.51 2.06 12.82
N VAL A 262 -8.59 2.41 12.15
CA VAL A 262 -9.84 2.88 12.77
C VAL A 262 -10.86 1.77 12.70
N TYR A 263 -11.36 1.30 13.83
CA TYR A 263 -12.39 0.27 13.91
C TYR A 263 -13.75 0.90 14.22
N ALA A 264 -14.66 0.84 13.25
CA ALA A 264 -16.01 1.37 13.33
C ALA A 264 -17.02 0.25 13.65
N SER A 265 -17.64 0.31 14.81
CA SER A 265 -18.63 -0.68 15.26
C SER A 265 -19.58 -0.08 16.30
N PRO A 266 -20.68 -0.76 16.63
CA PRO A 266 -21.48 -0.42 17.81
C PRO A 266 -20.64 -0.44 19.10
N ALA A 267 -20.99 0.39 20.07
CA ALA A 267 -20.18 0.58 21.28
C ALA A 267 -20.03 -0.68 22.15
N GLU A 268 -20.99 -1.62 22.09
CA GLU A 268 -20.96 -2.87 22.85
C GLU A 268 -19.76 -3.77 22.47
N CYS A 269 -19.31 -3.72 21.21
CA CYS A 269 -18.20 -4.56 20.73
C CYS A 269 -16.82 -4.02 21.16
N ASN A 270 -16.77 -2.83 21.75
CA ASN A 270 -15.53 -2.22 22.23
C ASN A 270 -14.79 -3.08 23.25
N ALA A 271 -15.50 -3.92 24.02
CA ALA A 271 -14.88 -4.85 24.96
C ALA A 271 -13.85 -5.75 24.27
N TRP A 272 -14.18 -6.29 23.10
CA TRP A 272 -13.26 -7.13 22.30
C TRP A 272 -12.15 -6.31 21.61
N ILE A 273 -12.46 -5.10 21.17
CA ILE A 273 -11.50 -4.25 20.43
C ILE A 273 -10.42 -3.68 21.37
N ASN A 274 -10.75 -3.43 22.64
CA ASN A 274 -9.85 -2.82 23.64
C ASN A 274 -8.56 -3.60 23.90
N GLU A 275 -8.52 -4.88 23.54
CA GLU A 275 -7.35 -5.74 23.70
C GLU A 275 -6.24 -5.41 22.70
N TYR A 276 -6.56 -4.68 21.62
CA TYR A 276 -5.64 -4.36 20.53
C TYR A 276 -5.14 -2.92 20.66
N TYR A 277 -3.92 -2.77 21.17
CA TYR A 277 -3.25 -1.47 21.25
C TYR A 277 -3.06 -0.84 19.86
N GLY A 278 -3.37 0.46 19.73
CA GLY A 278 -3.17 1.22 18.50
C GLY A 278 -4.36 1.26 17.55
N VAL A 279 -5.48 0.61 17.89
CA VAL A 279 -6.75 0.77 17.18
C VAL A 279 -7.50 2.01 17.68
N GLU A 280 -7.80 2.95 16.79
CA GLU A 280 -8.77 4.02 17.06
C GLU A 280 -10.18 3.46 16.94
N LYS A 281 -11.08 3.78 17.88
CA LYS A 281 -12.46 3.27 17.87
C LYS A 281 -13.43 4.36 17.41
N LEU A 282 -14.38 3.97 16.58
CA LEU A 282 -15.49 4.82 16.16
C LEU A 282 -16.81 4.13 16.53
N ASP A 283 -17.44 4.62 17.60
CA ASP A 283 -18.76 4.15 18.03
C ASP A 283 -19.82 4.58 17.03
N THR A 284 -20.48 3.61 16.38
CA THR A 284 -21.52 3.86 15.38
C THR A 284 -22.92 3.69 15.95
N ASP A 285 -23.91 4.33 15.32
CA ASP A 285 -25.33 4.23 15.69
C ASP A 285 -26.00 2.90 15.27
N GLY A 286 -25.23 1.91 14.82
CA GLY A 286 -25.72 0.56 14.53
C GLY A 286 -26.15 -0.19 15.80
N PRO A 287 -26.99 -1.22 15.69
CA PRO A 287 -27.49 -1.96 16.84
C PRO A 287 -26.36 -2.77 17.50
N GLY A 288 -26.29 -2.73 18.83
CA GLY A 288 -25.41 -3.57 19.63
C GLY A 288 -25.89 -5.02 19.69
N GLU A 289 -25.02 -5.93 20.13
CA GLU A 289 -25.35 -7.36 20.24
C GLU A 289 -26.57 -7.60 21.12
N SER A 290 -26.67 -6.92 22.25
CA SER A 290 -27.74 -7.09 23.22
C SER A 290 -29.10 -6.62 22.67
N ASP A 291 -29.12 -5.48 21.98
CA ASP A 291 -30.31 -4.90 21.34
C ASP A 291 -30.80 -5.81 20.19
N MET A 292 -29.86 -6.34 19.40
CA MET A 292 -30.17 -7.31 18.34
C MET A 292 -30.77 -8.59 18.92
N ARG A 293 -30.13 -9.17 19.95
CA ARG A 293 -30.60 -10.40 20.61
C ARG A 293 -31.98 -10.24 21.19
N LYS A 294 -32.22 -9.13 21.89
CA LYS A 294 -33.54 -8.80 22.44
C LYS A 294 -34.58 -8.72 21.34
N THR A 295 -34.28 -8.01 20.25
CA THR A 295 -35.23 -7.83 19.15
C THR A 295 -35.54 -9.15 18.44
N ILE A 296 -34.54 -10.00 18.22
CA ILE A 296 -34.74 -11.34 17.64
C ILE A 296 -35.64 -12.17 18.56
N ASN A 297 -35.35 -12.19 19.86
CA ASN A 297 -36.14 -12.95 20.83
C ASN A 297 -37.59 -12.45 20.94
N GLU A 298 -37.80 -11.14 21.00
CA GLU A 298 -39.15 -10.54 21.01
C GLU A 298 -39.93 -10.90 19.75
N TYR A 299 -39.29 -10.85 18.58
CA TYR A 299 -39.92 -11.25 17.32
C TYR A 299 -40.29 -12.74 17.27
N MET A 300 -39.41 -13.62 17.77
CA MET A 300 -39.67 -15.06 17.88
C MET A 300 -40.86 -15.34 18.83
N ILE A 301 -40.94 -14.62 19.95
CA ILE A 301 -42.02 -14.73 20.93
C ILE A 301 -43.35 -14.20 20.36
N GLU A 302 -43.36 -13.01 19.74
CA GLU A 302 -44.56 -12.36 19.21
C GLU A 302 -45.21 -13.16 18.07
N THR A 303 -44.39 -13.83 17.26
CA THR A 303 -44.89 -14.59 16.12
C THR A 303 -45.34 -16.01 16.53
N GLY A 304 -44.93 -16.50 17.70
CA GLY A 304 -45.37 -17.80 18.26
C GLY A 304 -44.81 -19.01 17.52
N TYR A 305 -43.77 -18.83 16.70
CA TYR A 305 -43.15 -19.90 15.90
C TYR A 305 -41.86 -20.38 16.56
N GLY A 306 -41.72 -21.71 16.71
CA GLY A 306 -40.45 -22.36 17.00
C GLY A 306 -39.71 -22.68 15.70
N GLU A 307 -38.38 -22.55 15.73
CA GLU A 307 -37.36 -23.16 14.83
C GLU A 307 -37.64 -23.34 13.31
N ASP A 308 -38.52 -22.55 12.68
CA ASP A 308 -38.74 -22.63 11.23
C ASP A 308 -37.78 -21.72 10.43
N THR A 309 -37.14 -22.31 9.41
CA THR A 309 -36.13 -21.69 8.51
C THR A 309 -36.62 -20.45 7.75
N PHE A 310 -37.92 -20.17 7.74
CA PHE A 310 -38.51 -19.03 7.03
C PHE A 310 -38.45 -17.72 7.83
N LEU A 311 -38.37 -17.78 9.17
CA LEU A 311 -38.33 -16.61 10.06
C LEU A 311 -36.93 -16.02 10.22
N SER A 312 -35.90 -16.83 10.02
CA SER A 312 -34.50 -16.42 10.12
C SER A 312 -34.17 -15.28 9.12
N TYR A 313 -34.81 -15.30 7.95
CA TYR A 313 -34.68 -14.25 6.92
C TYR A 313 -35.34 -12.91 7.30
N GLU A 314 -36.41 -12.89 8.09
CA GLU A 314 -37.05 -11.64 8.55
C GLU A 314 -36.23 -11.01 9.71
N ALA A 315 -35.58 -11.83 10.54
CA ALA A 315 -34.59 -11.35 11.50
C ALA A 315 -33.35 -10.76 10.78
N ASP A 316 -32.80 -11.47 9.79
CA ASP A 316 -31.69 -10.96 8.95
C ASP A 316 -32.06 -9.67 8.21
N TYR A 317 -33.31 -9.56 7.73
CA TYR A 317 -33.89 -8.35 7.16
C TYR A 317 -33.84 -7.16 8.13
N PHE A 318 -34.26 -7.38 9.38
CA PHE A 318 -34.30 -6.33 10.39
C PHE A 318 -32.88 -5.90 10.78
N LEU A 319 -31.97 -6.86 10.90
CA LEU A 319 -30.56 -6.63 11.20
C LEU A 319 -29.90 -5.76 10.12
N ILE A 320 -30.01 -6.16 8.85
CA ILE A 320 -29.46 -5.41 7.73
C ILE A 320 -30.02 -3.99 7.67
N TYR A 321 -31.33 -3.83 7.94
CA TYR A 321 -31.96 -2.52 7.99
C TYR A 321 -31.36 -1.64 9.08
N ARG A 322 -31.19 -2.15 10.31
CA ARG A 322 -30.63 -1.39 11.43
C ARG A 322 -29.15 -1.09 11.25
N TYR A 323 -28.38 -1.94 10.57
CA TYR A 323 -27.00 -1.59 10.22
C TYR A 323 -26.86 -0.47 9.18
N CYS A 324 -27.94 -0.05 8.52
CA CYS A 324 -27.92 1.19 7.74
C CYS A 324 -27.71 2.42 8.63
N ASP A 325 -28.06 2.36 9.91
CA ASP A 325 -27.95 3.48 10.86
C ASP A 325 -26.48 3.87 11.12
N MET A 326 -25.52 2.97 10.85
CA MET A 326 -24.08 3.27 10.91
C MET A 326 -23.61 4.35 9.90
N TYR A 327 -24.42 4.64 8.87
CA TYR A 327 -24.04 5.50 7.75
C TYR A 327 -23.57 6.88 8.19
N GLN A 328 -24.36 7.58 9.02
CA GLN A 328 -24.14 9.00 9.29
C GLN A 328 -22.82 9.21 10.04
N THR A 329 -22.58 8.42 11.09
CA THR A 329 -21.34 8.47 11.88
C THR A 329 -20.10 8.24 11.02
N ILE A 330 -20.12 7.19 10.18
CA ILE A 330 -18.98 6.83 9.34
C ILE A 330 -18.79 7.86 8.23
N HIS A 331 -19.86 8.35 7.61
CA HIS A 331 -19.79 9.37 6.57
C HIS A 331 -19.17 10.68 7.10
N ASP A 332 -19.60 11.12 8.28
CA ASP A 332 -19.06 12.32 8.92
C ASP A 332 -17.59 12.16 9.30
N TYR A 333 -17.17 10.95 9.70
CA TYR A 333 -15.78 10.64 9.97
C TYR A 333 -14.94 10.68 8.69
N LEU A 334 -15.38 10.02 7.61
CA LEU A 334 -14.68 9.98 6.32
C LEU A 334 -14.54 11.38 5.68
N ASN A 335 -15.48 12.30 5.94
CA ASN A 335 -15.39 13.68 5.46
C ASN A 335 -14.35 14.52 6.24
N LYS A 336 -14.04 14.15 7.48
CA LYS A 336 -13.10 14.88 8.36
C LYS A 336 -11.70 14.28 8.34
N ASN A 337 -11.63 12.96 8.17
CA ASN A 337 -10.41 12.17 8.29
C ASN A 337 -10.13 11.45 6.97
N LYS A 338 -8.86 11.42 6.57
CA LYS A 338 -8.43 10.72 5.36
C LYS A 338 -8.29 9.23 5.66
N ILE A 339 -9.15 8.42 5.06
CA ILE A 339 -9.04 6.95 5.04
C ILE A 339 -8.64 6.52 3.63
N ASP A 340 -7.57 5.74 3.52
CA ASP A 340 -7.00 5.30 2.25
C ASP A 340 -7.79 4.13 1.63
N VAL A 341 -8.29 3.22 2.46
CA VAL A 341 -9.12 2.07 2.07
C VAL A 341 -9.93 1.57 3.27
N MET A 342 -11.10 1.01 3.00
CA MET A 342 -11.95 0.39 4.02
C MET A 342 -12.03 -1.13 3.86
N PHE A 343 -12.08 -1.83 4.98
CA PHE A 343 -12.40 -3.25 5.06
C PHE A 343 -13.73 -3.44 5.80
N VAL A 344 -14.77 -3.89 5.10
CA VAL A 344 -16.17 -3.76 5.58
C VAL A 344 -16.87 -5.11 5.61
N SER A 345 -17.37 -5.54 6.76
CA SER A 345 -18.24 -6.73 6.86
C SER A 345 -19.52 -6.54 6.06
N PHE A 346 -20.02 -7.61 5.44
CA PHE A 346 -21.26 -7.57 4.65
C PHE A 346 -22.44 -6.92 5.37
N ASN A 347 -22.61 -7.20 6.66
CA ASN A 347 -23.72 -6.69 7.47
C ASN A 347 -23.59 -5.18 7.77
N ALA A 348 -22.39 -4.61 7.73
CA ALA A 348 -22.14 -3.18 7.95
C ALA A 348 -22.50 -2.32 6.71
N ILE A 349 -23.72 -2.48 6.19
CA ILE A 349 -24.18 -1.85 4.94
C ILE A 349 -24.11 -0.31 5.01
N GLY A 350 -24.38 0.29 6.17
CA GLY A 350 -24.22 1.74 6.36
C GLY A 350 -22.81 2.24 6.08
N ALA A 351 -21.78 1.45 6.43
CA ALA A 351 -20.38 1.77 6.13
C ALA A 351 -20.10 1.75 4.62
N LEU A 352 -20.67 0.79 3.89
CA LEU A 352 -20.55 0.72 2.44
C LEU A 352 -21.17 1.95 1.76
N PHE A 353 -22.33 2.40 2.24
CA PHE A 353 -22.96 3.62 1.73
C PHE A 353 -22.09 4.86 1.95
N ALA A 354 -21.49 4.98 3.14
CA ALA A 354 -20.60 6.09 3.48
C ALA A 354 -19.36 6.11 2.58
N ALA A 355 -18.78 4.93 2.31
CA ALA A 355 -17.65 4.77 1.43
C ALA A 355 -17.99 5.15 -0.03
N GLU A 356 -19.12 4.67 -0.55
CA GLU A 356 -19.58 5.01 -1.90
C GLU A 356 -19.81 6.52 -2.05
N LYS A 357 -20.42 7.15 -1.03
CA LYS A 357 -20.72 8.58 -1.03
C LYS A 357 -19.46 9.44 -1.05
N THR A 358 -18.40 8.98 -0.39
CA THR A 358 -17.11 9.68 -0.28
C THR A 358 -16.11 9.29 -1.37
N GLY A 359 -16.39 8.23 -2.13
CA GLY A 359 -15.46 7.66 -3.11
C GLY A 359 -14.31 6.86 -2.48
N THR A 360 -14.45 6.44 -1.22
CA THR A 360 -13.42 5.67 -0.50
C THR A 360 -13.39 4.23 -1.02
N PRO A 361 -12.23 3.66 -1.39
CA PRO A 361 -12.12 2.27 -1.84
C PRO A 361 -12.55 1.28 -0.73
N VAL A 362 -13.28 0.23 -1.10
CA VAL A 362 -13.79 -0.78 -0.15
C VAL A 362 -13.46 -2.19 -0.60
N LEU A 363 -12.88 -2.97 0.31
CA LEU A 363 -12.84 -4.43 0.26
C LEU A 363 -13.92 -4.97 1.19
N MET A 364 -14.92 -5.66 0.64
CA MET A 364 -16.00 -6.24 1.45
C MET A 364 -15.63 -7.63 1.95
N ASN A 365 -15.89 -7.91 3.22
CA ASN A 365 -15.69 -9.19 3.86
C ASN A 365 -16.99 -9.98 3.96
N TYR A 366 -17.00 -11.20 3.41
CA TYR A 366 -18.12 -12.14 3.49
C TYR A 366 -17.74 -13.35 4.34
N ASN A 367 -18.33 -13.43 5.53
CA ASN A 367 -18.08 -14.52 6.49
C ASN A 367 -19.03 -15.71 6.31
N SER A 368 -19.74 -15.81 5.17
CA SER A 368 -20.69 -16.91 4.89
C SER A 368 -20.52 -17.49 3.48
N ILE A 369 -20.48 -18.83 3.45
CA ILE A 369 -20.37 -19.62 2.22
C ILE A 369 -21.62 -19.51 1.35
N VAL A 370 -22.77 -19.39 2.02
CA VAL A 370 -24.09 -19.46 1.42
C VAL A 370 -24.53 -18.09 0.90
N LEU A 371 -24.27 -17.01 1.65
CA LEU A 371 -24.52 -15.63 1.20
C LEU A 371 -23.67 -15.22 0.00
N THR A 372 -22.52 -15.87 -0.22
CA THR A 372 -21.70 -15.66 -1.43
C THR A 372 -22.46 -16.08 -2.70
N ARG A 373 -23.21 -17.19 -2.68
CA ARG A 373 -23.99 -17.66 -3.83
C ARG A 373 -25.23 -16.78 -4.11
N LEU A 374 -25.80 -16.20 -3.06
CA LEU A 374 -26.92 -15.25 -3.17
C LEU A 374 -26.48 -13.94 -3.80
N THR A 375 -25.29 -13.44 -3.46
CA THR A 375 -24.76 -12.21 -4.05
C THR A 375 -24.28 -12.40 -5.48
N GLU A 376 -23.84 -13.60 -5.89
CA GLU A 376 -23.65 -13.95 -7.30
C GLU A 376 -24.92 -13.76 -8.12
N TYR A 377 -26.07 -14.14 -7.55
CA TYR A 377 -27.37 -13.92 -8.16
C TYR A 377 -27.72 -12.43 -8.23
N CYS A 378 -27.53 -11.67 -7.14
CA CYS A 378 -27.82 -10.23 -7.10
C CYS A 378 -26.89 -9.40 -8.02
N GLN A 379 -25.62 -9.79 -8.19
CA GLN A 379 -24.67 -9.06 -9.04
C GLN A 379 -24.79 -9.40 -10.54
N GLN A 380 -25.17 -10.64 -10.88
CA GLN A 380 -25.41 -11.02 -12.28
C GLN A 380 -26.75 -10.52 -12.79
N CYS A 381 -27.75 -10.41 -11.92
CA CYS A 381 -29.08 -9.92 -12.27
C CYS A 381 -29.14 -8.39 -12.20
N GLY A 382 -28.67 -7.72 -13.24
CA GLY A 382 -29.42 -6.55 -13.72
C GLY A 382 -30.80 -7.07 -14.12
N TYR A 383 -31.74 -7.12 -13.17
CA TYR A 383 -32.95 -7.94 -13.19
C TYR A 383 -33.55 -8.14 -14.60
N THR A 384 -33.48 -9.38 -15.10
CA THR A 384 -34.52 -10.10 -15.87
C THR A 384 -33.94 -11.44 -16.37
N GLN A 385 -34.55 -12.56 -16.00
CA GLN A 385 -34.40 -13.91 -16.62
C GLN A 385 -33.32 -14.90 -16.13
N ALA A 386 -32.94 -14.92 -14.85
CA ALA A 386 -32.31 -16.13 -14.29
C ALA A 386 -33.18 -16.69 -13.18
N LEU A 387 -34.14 -17.56 -13.51
CA LEU A 387 -34.64 -18.51 -12.51
C LEU A 387 -33.46 -19.37 -12.05
N PRO A 388 -33.29 -19.68 -10.75
CA PRO A 388 -32.31 -20.64 -10.31
C PRO A 388 -32.54 -21.94 -11.10
N ARG A 389 -31.62 -22.30 -11.99
CA ARG A 389 -31.66 -23.64 -12.58
C ARG A 389 -31.49 -24.61 -11.42
N LEU A 390 -32.44 -25.54 -11.27
CA LEU A 390 -32.36 -26.69 -10.36
C LEU A 390 -31.02 -27.38 -10.56
N TYR A 391 -30.07 -27.15 -9.66
CA TYR A 391 -28.81 -27.87 -9.62
C TYR A 391 -28.88 -28.84 -8.46
N TYR A 392 -29.20 -30.09 -8.80
CA TYR A 392 -29.12 -31.24 -7.91
C TYR A 392 -27.69 -31.38 -7.37
N SER A 393 -27.54 -31.41 -6.05
CA SER A 393 -26.39 -32.03 -5.41
C SER A 393 -26.41 -33.50 -5.81
N GLY A 394 -25.35 -33.98 -6.49
CA GLY A 394 -25.20 -35.39 -6.79
C GLY A 394 -24.75 -36.19 -5.57
N TYR A 395 -25.38 -36.04 -4.40
CA TYR A 395 -24.94 -36.66 -3.15
C TYR A 395 -26.06 -37.53 -2.56
N LEU A 396 -25.72 -38.80 -2.29
CA LEU A 396 -26.65 -39.92 -2.19
C LEU A 396 -27.34 -40.08 -0.81
N HIS A 397 -27.14 -39.16 0.13
CA HIS A 397 -27.50 -39.36 1.54
C HIS A 397 -28.51 -38.37 2.14
N ILE A 398 -28.96 -37.36 1.40
CA ILE A 398 -30.03 -36.47 1.88
C ILE A 398 -31.39 -37.10 1.54
N ASN A 399 -32.32 -37.10 2.50
CA ASN A 399 -33.71 -37.46 2.24
C ASN A 399 -34.25 -36.56 1.12
N LEU A 400 -34.79 -37.17 0.05
CA LEU A 400 -35.29 -36.47 -1.15
C LEU A 400 -36.25 -35.31 -0.83
N LEU A 401 -36.99 -35.42 0.28
CA LEU A 401 -37.89 -34.41 0.81
C LEU A 401 -37.14 -33.17 1.34
N GLN A 402 -35.99 -33.36 1.99
CA GLN A 402 -35.20 -32.30 2.60
C GLN A 402 -34.42 -31.54 1.53
N GLU A 403 -33.86 -32.22 0.52
CA GLU A 403 -33.33 -31.56 -0.69
C GLU A 403 -34.41 -30.75 -1.41
N PHE A 404 -35.63 -31.28 -1.50
CA PHE A 404 -36.76 -30.61 -2.12
C PHE A 404 -37.18 -29.35 -1.34
N MET A 405 -37.29 -29.42 -0.02
CA MET A 405 -37.64 -28.28 0.85
C MET A 405 -36.55 -27.21 0.84
N VAL A 406 -35.27 -27.61 0.92
CA VAL A 406 -34.12 -26.71 0.76
C VAL A 406 -34.19 -26.03 -0.61
N SER A 407 -34.38 -26.78 -1.70
CA SER A 407 -34.55 -26.23 -3.05
C SER A 407 -35.72 -25.24 -3.16
N ILE A 408 -36.86 -25.51 -2.54
CA ILE A 408 -37.99 -24.57 -2.50
C ILE A 408 -37.62 -23.30 -1.73
N SER A 409 -37.04 -23.40 -0.54
CA SER A 409 -36.61 -22.24 0.24
C SER A 409 -35.62 -21.34 -0.53
N TRP A 410 -34.70 -21.95 -1.29
CA TRP A 410 -33.77 -21.26 -2.20
C TRP A 410 -34.46 -20.57 -3.38
N ASN A 411 -35.55 -21.14 -3.89
CA ASN A 411 -36.35 -20.52 -4.95
C ASN A 411 -37.26 -19.41 -4.42
N LEU A 412 -37.57 -19.39 -3.13
CA LEU A 412 -38.31 -18.32 -2.45
C LEU A 412 -37.40 -17.20 -1.91
N ALA A 413 -36.12 -17.48 -1.65
CA ALA A 413 -35.14 -16.49 -1.20
C ALA A 413 -35.07 -15.22 -2.08
N PRO A 414 -35.16 -15.27 -3.44
CA PRO A 414 -35.22 -14.07 -4.27
C PRO A 414 -36.43 -13.16 -3.99
N ILE A 415 -37.55 -13.71 -3.53
CA ILE A 415 -38.77 -12.95 -3.20
C ILE A 415 -38.59 -12.23 -1.86
N LEU A 416 -37.98 -12.90 -0.87
CA LEU A 416 -37.61 -12.28 0.42
C LEU A 416 -36.52 -11.22 0.23
N MET A 417 -35.51 -11.51 -0.59
CA MET A 417 -34.44 -10.57 -0.94
C MET A 417 -34.95 -9.34 -1.69
N TRP A 418 -36.04 -9.44 -2.44
CA TRP A 418 -36.66 -8.26 -3.08
C TRP A 418 -37.15 -7.23 -2.06
N ARG A 419 -37.66 -7.66 -0.89
CA ARG A 419 -38.05 -6.73 0.19
C ARG A 419 -36.82 -6.03 0.79
N ILE A 420 -35.76 -6.79 1.05
CA ILE A 420 -34.47 -6.27 1.54
C ILE A 420 -33.89 -5.27 0.53
N ASP A 421 -33.81 -5.66 -0.73
CA ASP A 421 -33.30 -4.80 -1.82
C ASP A 421 -34.15 -3.53 -1.96
N SER A 422 -35.47 -3.61 -1.87
CA SER A 422 -36.37 -2.45 -1.92
C SER A 422 -36.06 -1.42 -0.82
N ILE A 423 -35.81 -1.88 0.41
CA ILE A 423 -35.54 -1.00 1.57
C ILE A 423 -34.14 -0.43 1.53
N ILE A 424 -33.15 -1.27 1.24
CA ILE A 424 -31.77 -0.83 0.99
C ILE A 424 -31.78 0.24 -0.10
N ASN A 425 -32.50 0.01 -1.19
CA ASN A 425 -32.64 0.98 -2.27
C ASN A 425 -33.41 2.24 -1.86
N SER A 426 -34.39 2.14 -0.95
CA SER A 426 -35.04 3.31 -0.35
C SER A 426 -34.04 4.16 0.44
N LYS A 427 -33.31 3.54 1.37
CA LYS A 427 -32.26 4.20 2.17
C LYS A 427 -31.18 4.81 1.30
N ARG A 428 -30.72 4.08 0.28
CA ARG A 428 -29.75 4.59 -0.71
C ARG A 428 -30.27 5.83 -1.44
N LYS A 429 -31.54 5.85 -1.85
CA LYS A 429 -32.15 7.03 -2.48
C LYS A 429 -32.26 8.22 -1.51
N GLU A 430 -32.62 7.97 -0.25
CA GLU A 430 -32.71 9.01 0.79
C GLU A 430 -31.37 9.76 0.95
N ILE A 431 -30.25 9.04 0.86
CA ILE A 431 -28.89 9.61 0.94
C ILE A 431 -28.31 10.01 -0.43
N GLY A 432 -29.10 9.94 -1.50
CA GLY A 432 -28.72 10.36 -2.85
C GLY A 432 -27.74 9.43 -3.57
N LEU A 433 -27.72 8.14 -3.25
CA LEU A 433 -27.01 7.09 -3.98
C LEU A 433 -27.93 6.42 -5.02
N LYS A 434 -27.33 5.70 -5.98
CA LYS A 434 -28.08 4.96 -7.00
C LYS A 434 -28.71 3.70 -6.39
N SER A 435 -29.81 3.21 -6.98
CA SER A 435 -30.54 2.02 -6.54
C SER A 435 -29.87 0.69 -6.89
N TYR A 436 -28.55 0.69 -7.07
CA TYR A 436 -27.77 -0.52 -7.27
C TYR A 436 -26.45 -0.34 -6.53
N PHE A 437 -25.92 -1.42 -5.96
CA PHE A 437 -24.62 -1.39 -5.29
C PHE A 437 -23.49 -1.13 -6.30
N PRO A 438 -22.45 -0.37 -5.90
CA PRO A 438 -21.27 -0.16 -6.73
C PRO A 438 -20.50 -1.48 -6.91
N LYS A 439 -19.63 -1.54 -7.91
CA LYS A 439 -18.65 -2.62 -8.04
C LYS A 439 -17.60 -2.49 -6.93
N SER A 440 -17.85 -3.05 -5.76
CA SER A 440 -16.84 -3.25 -4.71
C SER A 440 -15.99 -4.47 -5.02
N ALA A 441 -14.75 -4.47 -4.54
CA ALA A 441 -13.93 -5.66 -4.55
C ALA A 441 -14.40 -6.58 -3.41
N ILE A 442 -14.65 -7.85 -3.71
CA ILE A 442 -15.24 -8.80 -2.77
C ILE A 442 -14.13 -9.74 -2.26
N LEU A 443 -13.91 -9.75 -0.96
CA LEU A 443 -13.16 -10.80 -0.29
C LEU A 443 -14.13 -11.92 0.08
N GLN A 444 -13.83 -13.13 -0.37
CA GLN A 444 -14.57 -14.33 0.01
C GLN A 444 -13.71 -15.16 0.95
N LEU A 445 -14.13 -15.26 2.21
CA LEU A 445 -13.43 -16.09 3.20
C LEU A 445 -13.76 -17.54 3.00
N GLN A 446 -12.98 -18.27 2.21
CA GLN A 446 -13.12 -19.72 2.11
C GLN A 446 -11.81 -20.43 1.80
N ALA A 447 -10.99 -20.61 2.82
CA ALA A 447 -10.11 -21.77 2.83
C ALA A 447 -10.19 -22.50 4.16
N ILE A 448 -11.28 -23.25 4.35
CA ILE A 448 -11.10 -24.56 4.98
C ILE A 448 -10.40 -25.50 3.98
N TYR A 449 -10.52 -25.27 2.65
CA TYR A 449 -9.66 -25.90 1.63
C TYR A 449 -9.73 -25.30 0.20
N PRO A 450 -8.59 -25.21 -0.52
CA PRO A 450 -8.54 -25.01 -1.98
C PRO A 450 -9.03 -26.21 -2.83
N LYS A 451 -9.01 -27.44 -2.29
CA LYS A 451 -9.36 -28.67 -3.03
C LYS A 451 -10.86 -28.99 -3.07
N VAL A 452 -11.64 -28.48 -2.13
CA VAL A 452 -13.10 -28.72 -2.00
C VAL A 452 -13.91 -27.54 -2.53
N TYR A 453 -13.34 -26.34 -2.53
CA TYR A 453 -13.95 -25.17 -3.14
C TYR A 453 -14.41 -25.37 -4.62
N PRO A 454 -13.69 -26.14 -5.48
CA PRO A 454 -14.18 -26.54 -6.80
C PRO A 454 -15.45 -27.42 -6.79
N MET A 455 -15.72 -28.16 -5.70
CA MET A 455 -16.95 -28.93 -5.56
C MET A 455 -18.18 -28.05 -5.32
N PHE A 456 -18.03 -26.90 -4.67
CA PHE A 456 -19.14 -25.97 -4.41
C PHE A 456 -19.33 -24.92 -5.52
N HIS A 457 -18.31 -24.67 -6.34
CA HIS A 457 -18.36 -23.66 -7.41
C HIS A 457 -18.12 -24.26 -8.81
N PRO A 458 -19.18 -24.42 -9.65
CA PRO A 458 -19.07 -25.04 -10.98
C PRO A 458 -18.07 -24.36 -11.93
N LEU A 459 -17.82 -23.06 -11.83
CA LEU A 459 -16.85 -22.36 -12.68
C LEU A 459 -15.40 -22.70 -12.29
N LEU A 460 -15.15 -23.01 -11.01
CA LEU A 460 -13.82 -23.44 -10.54
C LEU A 460 -13.61 -24.94 -10.71
N ARG A 461 -14.70 -25.72 -10.76
CA ARG A 461 -14.71 -27.12 -11.22
C ARG A 461 -14.19 -27.27 -12.66
N GLN A 462 -14.23 -26.18 -13.46
CA GLN A 462 -13.65 -26.08 -14.80
C GLN A 462 -12.25 -25.45 -14.83
N GLY A 463 -11.61 -25.22 -13.68
CA GLY A 463 -10.28 -24.60 -13.61
C GLY A 463 -10.28 -23.09 -13.92
N MET A 464 -11.43 -22.40 -13.85
CA MET A 464 -11.48 -20.95 -14.03
C MET A 464 -11.19 -20.23 -12.72
N ASN A 465 -10.22 -19.31 -12.71
CA ASN A 465 -9.95 -18.42 -11.58
C ASN A 465 -11.24 -17.69 -11.11
N PRO A 466 -11.35 -17.31 -9.83
CA PRO A 466 -12.44 -16.46 -9.37
C PRO A 466 -12.56 -15.20 -10.24
N PRO A 467 -13.78 -14.68 -10.49
CA PRO A 467 -14.00 -13.50 -11.32
C PRO A 467 -13.19 -12.29 -10.83
N GLU A 468 -12.86 -11.35 -11.72
CA GLU A 468 -12.09 -10.14 -11.38
C GLU A 468 -12.64 -9.43 -10.14
N GLY A 469 -11.76 -9.11 -9.18
CA GLY A 469 -12.14 -8.46 -7.92
C GLY A 469 -12.63 -9.41 -6.83
N ARG A 470 -12.39 -10.73 -6.95
CA ARG A 470 -12.63 -11.72 -5.90
C ARG A 470 -11.37 -12.43 -5.43
N TRP A 471 -11.20 -12.54 -4.10
CA TRP A 471 -10.08 -13.26 -3.50
C TRP A 471 -10.56 -14.25 -2.46
N ILE A 472 -9.91 -15.41 -2.47
CA ILE A 472 -10.04 -16.43 -1.43
C ILE A 472 -8.86 -16.26 -0.51
N VAL A 473 -9.13 -16.07 0.78
CA VAL A 473 -8.08 -15.95 1.79
C VAL A 473 -8.23 -17.03 2.85
N GLY A 474 -7.11 -17.30 3.52
CA GLY A 474 -7.07 -18.21 4.65
C GLY A 474 -7.95 -17.79 5.83
N PRO A 475 -8.11 -18.69 6.81
CA PRO A 475 -8.86 -18.37 8.01
C PRO A 475 -8.27 -17.14 8.69
N LEU A 476 -9.17 -16.24 9.10
CA LEU A 476 -8.84 -15.03 9.81
C LEU A 476 -9.10 -15.28 11.28
N ILE A 477 -8.05 -15.67 12.00
CA ILE A 477 -8.12 -15.96 13.43
C ILE A 477 -7.26 -14.94 14.17
N PRO A 478 -7.84 -14.17 15.10
CA PRO A 478 -7.08 -13.22 15.91
C PRO A 478 -6.12 -13.96 16.84
N LYS A 479 -4.90 -13.46 17.07
CA LYS A 479 -3.96 -14.15 17.98
C LYS A 479 -4.40 -14.08 19.43
N LEU A 480 -5.08 -13.00 19.84
CA LEU A 480 -5.61 -12.84 21.19
C LEU A 480 -7.05 -13.35 21.27
N THR A 481 -7.38 -14.08 22.35
CA THR A 481 -8.75 -14.50 22.69
C THR A 481 -9.48 -13.46 23.55
N GLY A 482 -8.71 -12.72 24.33
CA GLY A 482 -9.20 -11.59 25.11
C GLY A 482 -9.54 -11.84 26.56
N ARG A 483 -9.40 -13.10 27.00
CA ARG A 483 -9.64 -13.48 28.38
C ARG A 483 -8.72 -14.63 28.77
N GLU A 484 -8.29 -14.64 30.02
CA GLU A 484 -7.66 -15.80 30.65
C GLU A 484 -8.72 -16.78 31.16
N LEU A 485 -8.42 -18.08 31.13
CA LEU A 485 -9.28 -19.08 31.77
C LEU A 485 -9.35 -18.77 33.26
N ASN A 486 -10.53 -18.91 33.86
CA ASN A 486 -10.63 -18.78 35.30
C ASN A 486 -9.91 -19.96 35.99
N THR A 487 -9.54 -19.76 37.25
CA THR A 487 -8.79 -20.75 38.03
C THR A 487 -9.48 -22.10 38.12
N GLU A 488 -10.82 -22.14 38.11
CA GLU A 488 -11.58 -23.38 38.17
C GLU A 488 -11.47 -24.18 36.87
N LEU A 489 -11.61 -23.53 35.71
CA LEU A 489 -11.36 -24.14 34.40
C LEU A 489 -9.93 -24.64 34.28
N GLU A 490 -8.94 -23.83 34.67
CA GLU A 490 -7.52 -24.23 34.62
C GLU A 490 -7.24 -25.45 35.51
N GLN A 491 -7.75 -25.45 36.74
CA GLN A 491 -7.62 -26.58 37.66
C GLN A 491 -8.32 -27.81 37.11
N PHE A 492 -9.55 -27.66 36.59
CA PHE A 492 -10.28 -28.76 36.00
C PHE A 492 -9.49 -29.34 34.82
N ILE A 493 -8.93 -28.55 33.92
CA ILE A 493 -8.17 -29.05 32.78
C ILE A 493 -6.86 -29.74 33.21
N THR A 494 -6.21 -29.27 34.28
CA THR A 494 -4.85 -29.72 34.64
C THR A 494 -4.79 -30.82 35.70
N VAL A 495 -5.84 -31.01 36.51
CA VAL A 495 -5.82 -31.94 37.66
C VAL A 495 -5.83 -33.42 37.26
N SER A 496 -6.11 -33.76 36.00
CA SER A 496 -6.19 -35.13 35.52
C SER A 496 -5.60 -35.27 34.11
N ASP A 497 -5.11 -36.47 33.79
CA ASP A 497 -4.66 -36.84 32.45
C ASP A 497 -5.78 -37.42 31.57
N LYS A 498 -7.02 -37.52 32.07
CA LYS A 498 -8.18 -37.94 31.27
C LYS A 498 -8.38 -36.96 30.09
N PRO A 499 -8.77 -37.45 28.90
CA PRO A 499 -9.12 -36.57 27.79
C PRO A 499 -10.23 -35.59 28.16
N VAL A 500 -10.18 -34.36 27.66
CA VAL A 500 -11.17 -33.32 27.95
C VAL A 500 -11.98 -33.00 26.70
N VAL A 501 -13.30 -33.07 26.83
CA VAL A 501 -14.27 -32.80 25.77
C VAL A 501 -14.95 -31.47 26.06
N LEU A 502 -14.92 -30.56 25.09
CA LEU A 502 -15.65 -29.30 25.15
C LEU A 502 -16.99 -29.46 24.44
N ILE A 503 -18.09 -29.20 25.14
CA ILE A 503 -19.43 -29.15 24.52
C ILE A 503 -19.89 -27.70 24.55
N SER A 504 -20.06 -27.09 23.38
CA SER A 504 -20.53 -25.72 23.25
C SER A 504 -21.49 -25.63 22.07
N PHE A 505 -22.77 -25.49 22.38
CA PHE A 505 -23.77 -25.22 21.37
C PHE A 505 -23.88 -23.71 21.10
N SER A 506 -24.26 -23.34 19.88
CA SER A 506 -24.67 -21.95 19.61
C SER A 506 -25.89 -21.62 20.46
N GLU A 507 -26.01 -20.37 20.89
CA GLU A 507 -27.17 -19.89 21.65
C GLU A 507 -28.50 -19.94 20.85
N LEU A 508 -28.43 -20.19 19.53
CA LEU A 508 -29.57 -20.51 18.67
C LEU A 508 -30.12 -21.93 18.91
N LEU A 509 -29.33 -22.83 19.50
CA LEU A 509 -29.78 -24.17 19.89
C LEU A 509 -30.26 -24.11 21.32
N GLN A 510 -31.56 -23.88 21.49
CA GLN A 510 -32.21 -24.03 22.78
C GLN A 510 -32.57 -25.50 22.97
N LEU A 511 -31.94 -26.14 23.96
CA LEU A 511 -32.25 -27.50 24.36
C LEU A 511 -33.55 -27.47 25.16
N ASP A 512 -34.46 -28.39 24.84
CA ASP A 512 -35.63 -28.55 25.70
C ASP A 512 -35.24 -29.17 27.06
N ASP A 513 -36.16 -29.07 28.03
CA ASP A 513 -35.95 -29.58 29.38
C ASP A 513 -35.55 -31.07 29.44
N ILE A 514 -36.04 -31.87 28.49
CA ILE A 514 -35.79 -33.32 28.42
C ILE A 514 -34.41 -33.57 27.83
N GLU A 515 -34.08 -32.92 26.71
CA GLU A 515 -32.76 -32.95 26.07
C GLU A 515 -31.67 -32.53 27.06
N LEU A 516 -31.85 -31.39 27.71
CA LEU A 516 -30.91 -30.83 28.69
C LEU A 516 -30.69 -31.82 29.85
N ARG A 517 -31.75 -32.44 30.35
CA ARG A 517 -31.68 -33.43 31.43
C ARG A 517 -30.99 -34.72 31.00
N ASN A 518 -31.27 -35.21 29.80
CA ASN A 518 -30.69 -36.45 29.28
C ASN A 518 -29.18 -36.30 29.07
N ILE A 519 -28.75 -35.18 28.46
CA ILE A 519 -27.34 -34.86 28.26
C ILE A 519 -26.64 -34.73 29.61
N PHE A 520 -27.22 -33.98 30.57
CA PHE A 520 -26.66 -33.85 31.91
C PHE A 520 -26.42 -35.22 32.56
N ASN A 521 -27.45 -36.08 32.60
CA ASN A 521 -27.35 -37.40 33.22
C ASN A 521 -26.28 -38.28 32.58
N SER A 522 -26.07 -38.17 31.26
CA SER A 522 -25.06 -38.96 30.55
C SER A 522 -23.62 -38.72 31.04
N PHE A 523 -23.33 -37.54 31.59
CA PHE A 523 -22.00 -37.13 32.06
C PHE A 523 -21.83 -37.13 33.58
N THR A 524 -22.90 -37.41 34.34
CA THR A 524 -22.82 -37.49 35.81
C THR A 524 -22.12 -38.74 36.35
N ASN A 525 -22.08 -39.82 35.57
CA ASN A 525 -21.43 -41.08 35.95
C ASN A 525 -19.92 -41.07 35.68
N GLU A 526 -19.19 -42.06 36.21
CA GLU A 526 -17.75 -42.19 35.93
C GLU A 526 -17.48 -42.45 34.44
N LYS A 527 -16.65 -41.60 33.83
CA LYS A 527 -16.26 -41.68 32.43
C LYS A 527 -14.74 -41.77 32.27
N GLY A 528 -14.30 -42.34 31.14
CA GLY A 528 -12.88 -42.37 30.73
C GLY A 528 -12.35 -41.01 30.26
N TYR A 529 -13.21 -40.00 30.19
CA TYR A 529 -12.93 -38.63 29.76
C TYR A 529 -13.66 -37.64 30.69
N ARG A 530 -13.37 -36.37 30.52
CA ARG A 530 -13.96 -35.26 31.28
C ARG A 530 -14.64 -34.30 30.32
N VAL A 531 -15.65 -33.59 30.78
CA VAL A 531 -16.51 -32.73 29.97
C VAL A 531 -16.56 -31.34 30.58
N ILE A 532 -16.27 -30.35 29.73
CA ILE A 532 -16.61 -28.95 30.00
C ILE A 532 -17.83 -28.65 29.14
N TRP A 533 -18.97 -28.44 29.76
CA TRP A 533 -20.21 -28.14 29.07
C TRP A 533 -20.58 -26.66 29.22
N LEU A 534 -20.61 -25.96 28.10
CA LEU A 534 -20.93 -24.55 28.05
C LEU A 534 -22.42 -24.34 27.74
N ILE A 535 -23.15 -23.84 28.71
CA ILE A 535 -24.60 -23.57 28.64
C ILE A 535 -24.92 -22.22 29.27
N ASP A 536 -25.93 -21.53 28.75
CA ASP A 536 -26.31 -20.20 29.22
C ASP A 536 -26.90 -20.22 30.65
N TYR A 537 -27.02 -19.03 31.27
CA TYR A 537 -27.54 -18.92 32.64
C TYR A 537 -28.98 -19.44 32.79
N LEU A 538 -29.82 -19.33 31.75
CA LEU A 538 -31.20 -19.78 31.81
C LEU A 538 -31.27 -21.31 31.88
N GLN A 539 -30.49 -22.00 31.05
CA GLN A 539 -30.38 -23.46 31.06
C GLN A 539 -29.72 -23.96 32.36
N GLN A 540 -28.74 -23.24 32.90
CA GLN A 540 -28.18 -23.54 34.23
C GLN A 540 -29.24 -23.45 35.33
N GLU A 541 -30.09 -22.42 35.32
CA GLU A 541 -31.21 -22.29 36.28
C GLU A 541 -32.24 -23.43 36.14
N ILE A 542 -32.53 -23.85 34.91
CA ILE A 542 -33.44 -24.97 34.63
C ILE A 542 -32.87 -26.26 35.24
N LEU A 543 -31.58 -26.55 35.02
CA LEU A 543 -30.90 -27.69 35.64
C LEU A 543 -30.89 -27.60 37.17
N ALA A 544 -30.58 -26.43 37.74
CA ALA A 544 -30.59 -26.21 39.18
C ALA A 544 -31.96 -26.53 39.82
N LYS A 545 -33.05 -26.14 39.15
CA LYS A 545 -34.43 -26.45 39.57
C LYS A 545 -34.72 -27.94 39.51
N PHE A 546 -34.30 -28.64 38.45
CA PHE A 546 -34.55 -30.08 38.30
C PHE A 546 -33.91 -30.93 39.39
N TYR A 547 -32.69 -30.58 39.81
CA TYR A 547 -31.93 -31.37 40.79
C TYR A 547 -31.99 -30.81 42.22
N ASN A 548 -32.81 -29.78 42.46
CA ASN A 548 -32.94 -29.09 43.74
C ASN A 548 -31.58 -28.71 44.34
N ASN A 549 -30.67 -28.28 43.47
CA ASN A 549 -29.28 -28.00 43.80
C ASN A 549 -28.95 -26.58 43.36
N SER A 550 -29.06 -25.62 44.28
CA SER A 550 -28.67 -24.22 44.04
C SER A 550 -27.18 -24.09 43.72
N SER A 551 -26.38 -25.12 44.00
CA SER A 551 -24.98 -25.18 43.60
C SER A 551 -24.79 -25.43 42.11
N ILE A 552 -25.79 -25.83 41.31
CA ILE A 552 -25.60 -25.87 39.84
C ILE A 552 -25.43 -24.45 39.26
N SER A 553 -25.98 -23.42 39.93
CA SER A 553 -25.74 -22.01 39.60
C SER A 553 -24.54 -21.38 40.31
N GLU A 554 -23.94 -22.04 41.32
CA GLU A 554 -22.87 -21.47 42.17
C GLU A 554 -21.54 -22.26 42.16
N GLN A 555 -21.60 -23.59 42.07
CA GLN A 555 -20.49 -24.54 41.87
C GLN A 555 -20.48 -25.00 40.41
N LYS A 556 -19.44 -24.62 39.67
CA LYS A 556 -19.31 -24.92 38.26
C LYS A 556 -18.81 -26.35 38.03
N THR A 557 -17.91 -26.82 38.89
CA THR A 557 -17.47 -28.22 38.92
C THR A 557 -18.47 -29.09 39.67
N PHE A 558 -19.16 -29.99 38.95
CA PHE A 558 -20.18 -30.86 39.54
C PHE A 558 -19.59 -32.16 40.11
N ASN A 559 -18.65 -32.75 39.37
CA ASN A 559 -17.88 -33.92 39.80
C ASN A 559 -16.54 -33.95 39.03
N ASP A 560 -15.74 -34.99 39.22
CA ASP A 560 -14.46 -35.15 38.52
C ASP A 560 -14.57 -35.19 36.99
N ASN A 561 -15.75 -35.50 36.43
CA ASN A 561 -15.98 -35.67 34.99
C ASN A 561 -16.76 -34.53 34.34
N LEU A 562 -17.46 -33.65 35.07
CA LEU A 562 -18.31 -32.61 34.50
C LEU A 562 -18.09 -31.26 35.19
N LEU A 563 -17.77 -30.26 34.36
CA LEU A 563 -17.76 -28.85 34.70
C LEU A 563 -18.74 -28.11 33.78
N ILE A 564 -19.61 -27.29 34.35
CA ILE A 564 -20.56 -26.44 33.64
C ILE A 564 -20.12 -24.99 33.73
N GLU A 565 -20.09 -24.28 32.62
CA GLU A 565 -19.61 -22.90 32.57
C GLU A 565 -20.36 -22.08 31.50
N HIS A 566 -20.23 -20.75 31.56
CA HIS A 566 -20.83 -19.88 30.54
C HIS A 566 -20.15 -20.03 29.17
N PRO A 567 -20.90 -19.96 28.04
CA PRO A 567 -20.38 -19.93 26.67
C PRO A 567 -19.37 -18.81 26.33
N SER A 568 -19.06 -17.92 27.29
CA SER A 568 -18.11 -16.85 27.05
C SER A 568 -16.65 -17.31 27.07
N TYR A 569 -16.38 -18.57 27.45
CA TYR A 569 -15.04 -19.19 27.46
C TYR A 569 -14.79 -20.13 26.26
N THR A 570 -15.74 -20.26 25.31
CA THR A 570 -15.62 -21.23 24.21
C THR A 570 -14.32 -21.08 23.43
N ARG A 571 -13.87 -19.85 23.18
CA ARG A 571 -12.70 -19.57 22.34
C ARG A 571 -11.40 -19.96 23.04
N GLU A 572 -11.25 -19.53 24.28
CA GLU A 572 -10.10 -19.85 25.14
C GLU A 572 -9.94 -21.37 25.27
N LEU A 573 -11.06 -22.08 25.43
CA LEU A 573 -11.10 -23.53 25.56
C LEU A 573 -10.79 -24.24 24.23
N VAL A 574 -11.37 -23.83 23.10
CA VAL A 574 -11.09 -24.44 21.78
C VAL A 574 -9.59 -24.38 21.46
N ARG A 575 -8.91 -23.29 21.84
CA ARG A 575 -7.47 -23.10 21.60
C ARG A 575 -6.57 -23.90 22.54
N ASP A 576 -7.08 -24.28 23.71
CA ASP A 576 -6.30 -24.98 24.73
C ASP A 576 -5.86 -26.36 24.22
N LYS A 577 -4.57 -26.68 24.40
CA LYS A 577 -3.98 -27.93 23.91
C LYS A 577 -4.53 -29.17 24.63
N LYS A 578 -5.09 -29.01 25.83
CA LYS A 578 -5.66 -30.09 26.64
C LYS A 578 -7.11 -30.42 26.31
N ILE A 579 -7.78 -29.63 25.47
CA ILE A 579 -9.07 -30.03 24.90
C ILE A 579 -8.81 -31.02 23.76
N ASP A 580 -9.36 -32.23 23.86
CA ASP A 580 -9.13 -33.32 22.90
C ASP A 580 -10.21 -33.39 21.83
N LEU A 581 -11.41 -32.91 22.12
CA LEU A 581 -12.59 -33.03 21.25
C LEU A 581 -13.53 -31.85 21.50
N VAL A 582 -14.14 -31.33 20.43
CA VAL A 582 -15.15 -30.26 20.49
C VAL A 582 -16.49 -30.77 19.98
N VAL A 583 -17.58 -30.49 20.68
CA VAL A 583 -18.94 -30.75 20.21
C VAL A 583 -19.66 -29.41 20.03
N THR A 584 -20.17 -29.15 18.83
CA THR A 584 -20.72 -27.84 18.48
C THR A 584 -21.78 -27.90 17.39
N THR A 585 -22.54 -26.82 17.19
CA THR A 585 -23.60 -26.70 16.19
C THR A 585 -23.10 -26.40 14.78
N ALA A 586 -21.80 -26.57 14.53
CA ALA A 586 -21.14 -26.24 13.27
C ALA A 586 -21.14 -24.74 12.91
N GLY A 587 -21.06 -23.85 13.92
CA GLY A 587 -20.81 -22.42 13.69
C GLY A 587 -19.45 -22.19 13.02
N TYR A 588 -19.42 -21.36 11.97
CA TYR A 588 -18.25 -21.22 11.09
C TYR A 588 -16.98 -20.82 11.84
N SER A 589 -17.06 -19.79 12.69
CA SER A 589 -15.88 -19.31 13.44
C SER A 589 -15.29 -20.38 14.35
N TYR A 590 -16.14 -21.14 15.05
CA TYR A 590 -15.71 -22.21 15.96
C TYR A 590 -15.04 -23.35 15.22
N ILE A 591 -15.59 -23.72 14.06
CA ILE A 591 -15.02 -24.75 13.20
C ILE A 591 -13.62 -24.34 12.74
N VAL A 592 -13.49 -23.13 12.20
CA VAL A 592 -12.23 -22.63 11.70
C VAL A 592 -11.16 -22.61 12.80
N GLU A 593 -11.56 -22.21 14.01
CA GLU A 593 -10.70 -22.18 15.19
C GLU A 593 -10.30 -23.60 15.64
N ALA A 594 -11.25 -24.53 15.71
CA ALA A 594 -11.00 -25.94 15.99
C ALA A 594 -10.05 -26.57 14.95
N PHE A 595 -10.22 -26.31 13.66
CA PHE A 595 -9.33 -26.80 12.60
C PHE A 595 -7.90 -26.30 12.76
N VAL A 596 -7.70 -24.99 13.00
CA VAL A 596 -6.36 -24.42 13.18
C VAL A 596 -5.66 -24.99 14.41
N HIS A 597 -6.42 -25.36 15.43
CA HIS A 597 -5.93 -25.98 16.66
C HIS A 597 -5.96 -27.52 16.65
N ASN A 598 -6.18 -28.15 15.47
CA ASN A 598 -6.23 -29.60 15.28
C ASN A 598 -7.20 -30.31 16.23
N LYS A 599 -8.41 -29.78 16.39
CA LYS A 599 -9.45 -30.37 17.23
C LYS A 599 -10.43 -31.18 16.38
N PRO A 600 -10.58 -32.49 16.60
CA PRO A 600 -11.68 -33.24 16.02
C PRO A 600 -13.00 -32.72 16.59
N MET A 601 -14.08 -32.89 15.82
CA MET A 601 -15.37 -32.30 16.15
C MET A 601 -16.54 -33.27 15.96
N ILE A 602 -17.49 -33.22 16.89
CA ILE A 602 -18.86 -33.72 16.68
C ILE A 602 -19.75 -32.52 16.36
N LEU A 603 -20.52 -32.62 15.28
CA LEU A 603 -21.23 -31.50 14.66
C LEU A 603 -22.71 -31.79 14.66
N ILE A 604 -23.48 -30.93 15.33
CA ILE A 604 -24.94 -31.05 15.45
C ILE A 604 -25.58 -29.82 14.78
N PRO A 605 -25.67 -29.78 13.45
CA PRO A 605 -26.16 -28.61 12.73
C PRO A 605 -27.62 -28.35 13.06
N VAL A 606 -27.98 -27.06 13.16
CA VAL A 606 -29.32 -26.62 13.59
C VAL A 606 -29.98 -25.81 12.48
N LEU A 607 -29.30 -24.79 11.96
CA LEU A 607 -29.86 -23.88 10.94
C LEU A 607 -28.81 -23.43 9.92
N TYR A 608 -29.29 -22.83 8.83
CA TYR A 608 -28.48 -22.15 7.81
C TYR A 608 -27.44 -23.04 7.10
N GLU A 609 -26.19 -22.57 6.96
CA GLU A 609 -25.09 -23.29 6.33
C GLU A 609 -24.50 -24.42 7.17
N GLN A 610 -24.90 -24.55 8.44
CA GLN A 610 -24.32 -25.49 9.39
C GLN A 610 -24.38 -26.94 8.89
N GLU A 611 -25.52 -27.36 8.30
CA GLU A 611 -25.67 -28.73 7.77
C GLU A 611 -24.63 -29.06 6.70
N ARG A 612 -24.41 -28.13 5.76
CA ARG A 612 -23.44 -28.33 4.67
C ARG A 612 -22.00 -28.29 5.16
N ILE A 613 -21.72 -27.46 6.16
CA ILE A 613 -20.39 -27.41 6.77
C ILE A 613 -20.14 -28.70 7.55
N ALA A 614 -21.12 -29.19 8.31
CA ALA A 614 -21.04 -30.43 9.06
C ALA A 614 -20.82 -31.64 8.13
N GLU A 615 -21.61 -31.75 7.06
CA GLU A 615 -21.46 -32.78 6.03
C GLU A 615 -20.07 -32.72 5.37
N LEU A 616 -19.55 -31.52 5.12
CA LEU A 616 -18.22 -31.37 4.55
C LEU A 616 -17.14 -31.92 5.49
N ILE A 617 -17.22 -31.60 6.78
CA ILE A 617 -16.22 -32.02 7.77
C ILE A 617 -16.27 -33.53 8.00
N ASP A 618 -17.48 -34.08 8.04
CA ASP A 618 -17.72 -35.52 8.12
C ASP A 618 -17.13 -36.26 6.91
N ASN A 619 -17.37 -35.76 5.69
CA ASN A 619 -16.78 -36.31 4.46
C ASN A 619 -15.25 -36.20 4.41
N LEU A 620 -14.69 -35.14 5.00
CA LEU A 620 -13.24 -34.98 5.18
C LEU A 620 -12.67 -35.90 6.26
N ARG A 621 -13.52 -36.66 6.96
CA ARG A 621 -13.16 -37.56 8.06
C ARG A 621 -12.42 -36.82 9.18
N CYS A 622 -12.73 -35.53 9.34
CA CYS A 622 -12.14 -34.64 10.35
C CYS A 622 -13.09 -34.40 11.54
N GLY A 623 -14.31 -34.94 11.45
CA GLY A 623 -15.33 -34.90 12.49
C GLY A 623 -16.46 -35.87 12.14
N GLU A 624 -17.51 -35.84 12.94
CA GLU A 624 -18.71 -36.66 12.79
C GLU A 624 -19.94 -35.75 12.83
N MET A 625 -20.83 -35.88 11.84
CA MET A 625 -22.10 -35.17 11.83
C MET A 625 -23.18 -36.02 12.50
N LEU A 626 -23.85 -35.47 13.51
CA LEU A 626 -25.01 -36.07 14.16
C LEU A 626 -26.29 -35.30 13.81
N SER A 627 -27.41 -36.02 13.71
CA SER A 627 -28.71 -35.37 13.61
C SER A 627 -29.15 -34.87 14.98
N ARG A 628 -30.06 -33.88 15.03
CA ARG A 628 -30.60 -33.38 16.30
C ARG A 628 -31.27 -34.49 17.13
N SER A 629 -31.93 -35.46 16.48
CA SER A 629 -32.52 -36.60 17.18
C SER A 629 -31.51 -37.49 17.90
N ASP A 630 -30.24 -37.47 17.48
CA ASP A 630 -29.18 -38.28 18.06
C ASP A 630 -28.44 -37.56 19.20
N ILE A 631 -28.86 -36.33 19.56
CA ILE A 631 -28.22 -35.56 20.64
C ILE A 631 -28.25 -36.29 21.99
N SER A 632 -29.25 -37.15 22.20
CA SER A 632 -29.36 -37.98 23.41
C SER A 632 -28.29 -39.07 23.49
N ASP A 633 -27.69 -39.47 22.37
CA ASP A 633 -26.64 -40.49 22.26
C ASP A 633 -25.23 -39.89 22.14
N ILE A 634 -25.10 -38.56 22.32
CA ILE A 634 -23.84 -37.81 22.21
C ILE A 634 -22.66 -38.43 23.00
N SER A 635 -22.94 -39.02 24.16
CA SER A 635 -21.92 -39.70 24.97
C SER A 635 -21.27 -40.88 24.25
N SER A 636 -22.04 -41.63 23.45
CA SER A 636 -21.54 -42.79 22.71
C SER A 636 -20.65 -42.35 21.55
N SER A 637 -21.05 -41.32 20.81
CA SER A 637 -20.21 -40.74 19.74
C SER A 637 -18.92 -40.13 20.27
N ILE A 638 -18.97 -39.46 21.44
CA ILE A 638 -17.76 -38.98 22.12
C ILE A 638 -16.80 -40.13 22.42
N GLU A 639 -17.31 -41.23 22.98
CA GLU A 639 -16.48 -42.40 23.30
C GLU A 639 -15.85 -43.01 22.04
N ASP A 640 -16.62 -43.19 20.97
CA ASP A 640 -16.11 -43.72 19.70
C ASP A 640 -15.03 -42.82 19.09
N MET A 641 -15.27 -41.50 19.02
CA MET A 641 -14.31 -40.57 18.44
C MET A 641 -13.02 -40.48 19.28
N LEU A 642 -13.11 -40.55 20.61
CA LEU A 642 -11.92 -40.59 21.48
C LEU A 642 -11.10 -41.87 21.31
N VAL A 643 -11.75 -43.02 21.07
CA VAL A 643 -11.08 -44.29 20.73
C VAL A 643 -10.34 -44.15 19.40
N HIS A 644 -10.97 -43.52 18.40
CA HIS A 644 -10.43 -43.33 17.05
C HIS A 644 -9.67 -42.01 16.84
N ARG A 645 -9.36 -41.25 17.90
CA ARG A 645 -8.80 -39.88 17.80
C ARG A 645 -7.53 -39.74 16.96
N VAL A 646 -6.69 -40.78 16.92
CA VAL A 646 -5.45 -40.77 16.11
C VAL A 646 -5.79 -40.62 14.62
N TYR A 647 -6.81 -41.33 14.16
CA TYR A 647 -7.27 -41.26 12.77
C TYR A 647 -7.81 -39.87 12.42
N TYR A 648 -8.66 -39.29 13.27
CA TYR A 648 -9.17 -37.94 13.05
C TYR A 648 -8.07 -36.88 13.06
N ASN A 649 -7.09 -37.00 13.96
CA ASN A 649 -5.94 -36.10 14.03
C ASN A 649 -5.06 -36.17 12.77
N GLU A 650 -4.85 -37.37 12.20
CA GLU A 650 -4.15 -37.52 10.92
C GLU A 650 -4.90 -36.85 9.77
N CYS A 651 -6.23 -36.97 9.73
CA CYS A 651 -7.06 -36.27 8.74
C CYS A 651 -6.95 -34.74 8.89
N LEU A 652 -6.98 -34.23 10.12
CA LEU A 652 -6.84 -32.80 10.43
C LEU A 652 -5.47 -32.23 10.04
N GLU A 653 -4.38 -32.97 10.25
CA GLU A 653 -3.04 -32.54 9.81
C GLU A 653 -2.97 -32.39 8.27
N GLY A 654 -3.64 -33.28 7.53
CA GLY A 654 -3.79 -33.13 6.09
C GLY A 654 -4.51 -31.84 5.66
N VAL A 655 -5.44 -31.35 6.49
CA VAL A 655 -6.18 -30.08 6.31
C VAL A 655 -5.30 -28.88 6.58
N LYS A 656 -4.48 -28.95 7.62
CA LYS A 656 -3.61 -27.87 8.06
C LYS A 656 -2.62 -27.41 7.00
N GLU A 657 -2.06 -28.34 6.22
CA GLU A 657 -1.18 -28.00 5.09
C GLU A 657 -1.91 -27.14 4.05
N GLY A 658 -3.18 -27.46 3.76
CA GLY A 658 -4.04 -26.68 2.85
C GLY A 658 -4.35 -25.28 3.39
N ILE A 659 -4.63 -25.17 4.68
CA ILE A 659 -4.87 -23.89 5.37
C ILE A 659 -3.63 -23.00 5.33
N SER A 660 -2.44 -23.55 5.63
CA SER A 660 -1.18 -22.77 5.67
C SER A 660 -0.84 -22.05 4.36
N ASN A 661 -1.25 -22.63 3.21
CA ASN A 661 -0.98 -22.09 1.87
C ASN A 661 -1.86 -20.89 1.48
N THR A 662 -2.87 -20.56 2.28
CA THR A 662 -3.89 -19.56 1.94
C THR A 662 -3.61 -18.17 2.53
N ARG A 663 -2.51 -18.02 3.27
CA ARG A 663 -1.87 -16.76 3.72
C ARG A 663 -2.73 -15.87 4.65
N GLY A 664 -4.00 -16.19 4.89
CA GLY A 664 -4.85 -15.55 5.92
C GLY A 664 -4.86 -14.02 5.88
N ALA A 665 -4.77 -13.39 7.06
CA ALA A 665 -4.78 -11.94 7.24
C ALA A 665 -3.70 -11.22 6.40
N ARG A 666 -2.54 -11.85 6.22
CA ARG A 666 -1.44 -11.28 5.40
C ARG A 666 -1.87 -10.98 3.97
N LEU A 667 -2.62 -11.90 3.35
CA LEU A 667 -3.10 -11.70 1.99
C LEU A 667 -4.17 -10.60 1.93
N VAL A 668 -5.00 -10.46 2.97
CA VAL A 668 -5.98 -9.37 3.07
C VAL A 668 -5.27 -8.03 3.11
N VAL A 669 -4.24 -7.88 3.95
CA VAL A 669 -3.46 -6.64 4.03
C VAL A 669 -2.82 -6.30 2.68
N GLU A 670 -2.19 -7.27 2.01
CA GLU A 670 -1.60 -7.04 0.67
C GLU A 670 -2.63 -6.59 -0.37
N ILE A 671 -3.87 -7.07 -0.28
CA ILE A 671 -4.96 -6.61 -1.15
C ILE A 671 -5.35 -5.17 -0.81
N LEU A 672 -5.51 -4.85 0.47
CA LEU A 672 -5.83 -3.50 0.94
C LEU A 672 -4.74 -2.48 0.52
N GLU A 673 -3.46 -2.83 0.70
CA GLU A 673 -2.32 -2.03 0.25
C GLU A 673 -2.36 -1.76 -1.26
N ARG A 674 -2.60 -2.80 -2.07
CA ARG A 674 -2.70 -2.66 -3.52
C ARG A 674 -3.90 -1.80 -3.94
N MET A 675 -5.03 -1.92 -3.24
CA MET A 675 -6.23 -1.11 -3.51
C MET A 675 -5.99 0.36 -3.18
N ALA A 676 -5.30 0.66 -2.07
CA ALA A 676 -4.88 2.01 -1.75
C ALA A 676 -3.95 2.58 -2.85
N VAL A 677 -2.90 1.86 -3.24
CA VAL A 677 -1.92 2.32 -4.25
C VAL A 677 -2.54 2.57 -5.63
N LYS A 678 -3.46 1.72 -6.11
CA LYS A 678 -4.15 1.95 -7.40
C LYS A 678 -4.88 3.30 -7.43
N THR A 679 -5.40 3.73 -6.30
CA THR A 679 -6.12 5.00 -6.14
C THR A 679 -5.16 6.19 -6.20
N TYR A 680 -3.94 6.04 -5.68
CA TYR A 680 -2.90 7.08 -5.71
C TYR A 680 -2.28 7.32 -7.09
N VAL A 681 -2.16 6.28 -7.93
CA VAL A 681 -1.41 6.35 -9.21
C VAL A 681 -2.32 6.55 -10.42
N GLY A 682 -3.65 6.49 -10.27
CA GLY A 682 -4.60 6.69 -11.37
C GLY A 682 -4.51 5.64 -12.49
N MET A 683 -3.90 4.48 -12.22
CA MET A 683 -3.66 3.42 -13.20
C MET A 683 -4.72 2.31 -13.13
N ASN A 684 -5.53 2.21 -14.18
CA ASN A 684 -6.41 1.07 -14.44
C ASN A 684 -5.58 -0.14 -14.90
N PHE A 685 -5.03 -0.92 -13.97
CA PHE A 685 -4.58 -2.27 -14.28
C PHE A 685 -5.79 -3.22 -14.30
N SER A 686 -6.19 -3.66 -15.51
CA SER A 686 -7.08 -4.79 -15.71
C SER A 686 -6.34 -6.09 -15.39
N PHE A 687 -6.92 -6.91 -14.52
CA PHE A 687 -6.32 -8.17 -14.09
C PHE A 687 -6.81 -9.33 -14.98
N GLN A 688 -6.12 -9.59 -16.09
CA GLN A 688 -6.24 -10.89 -16.76
C GLN A 688 -4.94 -11.69 -16.65
N LYS A 689 -5.09 -12.86 -16.01
CA LYS A 689 -4.16 -13.99 -15.90
C LYS A 689 -2.74 -13.67 -15.43
N SER A 690 -2.30 -14.43 -14.42
CA SER A 690 -0.92 -14.82 -14.22
C SER A 690 -0.39 -15.49 -15.49
N SER A 691 -0.05 -14.66 -16.46
CA SER A 691 0.80 -15.03 -17.56
C SER A 691 2.20 -14.58 -17.18
N VAL A 692 3.17 -15.25 -17.78
CA VAL A 692 4.61 -14.96 -17.80
C VAL A 692 5.01 -13.48 -17.54
N PRO A 693 4.28 -12.42 -17.98
CA PRO A 693 4.48 -11.04 -17.53
C PRO A 693 4.55 -10.76 -16.03
N ASP A 694 3.82 -11.43 -15.12
CA ASP A 694 3.91 -11.11 -13.67
C ASP A 694 5.22 -11.60 -13.04
N LEU A 695 5.70 -12.76 -13.50
CA LEU A 695 7.03 -13.27 -13.16
C LEU A 695 8.11 -12.40 -13.83
N ILE A 696 7.90 -11.99 -15.08
CA ILE A 696 8.81 -11.05 -15.77
C ILE A 696 8.84 -9.71 -15.04
N ASN A 697 7.72 -9.17 -14.56
CA ASN A 697 7.65 -7.89 -13.84
C ASN A 697 8.29 -7.99 -12.46
N SER A 698 8.11 -9.11 -11.77
CA SER A 698 8.80 -9.38 -10.49
C SER A 698 10.30 -9.58 -10.69
N ILE A 699 10.71 -10.29 -11.74
CA ILE A 699 12.11 -10.41 -12.16
C ILE A 699 12.65 -9.05 -12.61
N LEU A 700 11.87 -8.23 -13.31
CA LEU A 700 12.26 -6.89 -13.75
C LEU A 700 12.47 -5.99 -12.54
N ALA A 701 11.59 -6.07 -11.54
CA ALA A 701 11.72 -5.33 -10.29
C ALA A 701 12.98 -5.77 -9.52
N ILE A 702 13.25 -7.07 -9.42
CA ILE A 702 14.47 -7.60 -8.80
C ILE A 702 15.72 -7.18 -9.60
N VAL A 703 15.69 -7.25 -10.93
CA VAL A 703 16.78 -6.83 -11.81
C VAL A 703 17.02 -5.33 -11.70
N LEU A 704 15.96 -4.52 -11.60
CA LEU A 704 16.05 -3.08 -11.38
C LEU A 704 16.64 -2.76 -10.00
N LEU A 705 16.24 -3.49 -8.95
CA LEU A 705 16.83 -3.36 -7.61
C LEU A 705 18.32 -3.77 -7.59
N LEU A 706 18.69 -4.84 -8.31
CA LEU A 706 20.08 -5.27 -8.44
C LEU A 706 20.93 -4.28 -9.26
N LEU A 707 20.38 -3.74 -10.34
CA LEU A 707 21.02 -2.67 -11.14
C LEU A 707 21.18 -1.39 -10.32
N GLN A 708 20.20 -1.06 -9.48
CA GLN A 708 20.25 0.09 -8.57
C GLN A 708 21.31 -0.12 -7.48
N GLY A 709 21.40 -1.33 -6.90
CA GLY A 709 22.46 -1.70 -5.96
C GLY A 709 23.86 -1.65 -6.60
N ALA A 710 24.00 -2.12 -7.83
CA ALA A 710 25.25 -2.04 -8.58
C ALA A 710 25.65 -0.58 -8.89
N LEU A 711 24.67 0.27 -9.22
CA LEU A 711 24.91 1.70 -9.46
C LEU A 711 25.37 2.41 -8.18
N LEU A 712 24.75 2.10 -7.03
CA LEU A 712 25.16 2.64 -5.73
C LEU A 712 26.56 2.16 -5.32
N LEU A 713 26.90 0.90 -5.60
CA LEU A 713 28.25 0.37 -5.37
C LEU A 713 29.29 1.09 -6.24
N LEU A 714 29.01 1.27 -7.53
CA LEU A 714 29.89 2.03 -8.44
C LEU A 714 30.03 3.49 -8.01
N LEU A 715 28.95 4.11 -7.51
CA LEU A 715 28.98 5.46 -6.96
C LEU A 715 29.84 5.53 -5.70
N SER A 716 29.76 4.52 -4.83
CA SER A 716 30.57 4.42 -3.62
C SER A 716 32.05 4.26 -3.96
N ILE A 717 32.37 3.40 -4.93
CA ILE A 717 33.72 3.22 -5.46
C ILE A 717 34.25 4.52 -6.08
N TYR A 718 33.40 5.25 -6.83
CA TYR A 718 33.77 6.53 -7.43
C TYR A 718 34.01 7.62 -6.38
N ILE A 719 33.17 7.71 -5.34
CA ILE A 719 33.37 8.64 -4.22
C ILE A 719 34.67 8.30 -3.48
N ILE A 720 34.93 7.02 -3.20
CA ILE A 720 36.18 6.56 -2.60
C ILE A 720 37.37 6.93 -3.50
N TYR A 721 37.29 6.70 -4.81
CA TYR A 721 38.32 7.08 -5.78
C TYR A 721 38.59 8.60 -5.80
N MET A 722 37.54 9.43 -5.75
CA MET A 722 37.68 10.89 -5.70
C MET A 722 38.29 11.37 -4.38
N LEU A 723 37.95 10.73 -3.25
CA LEU A 723 38.56 11.02 -1.95
C LEU A 723 40.04 10.60 -1.90
N PHE A 724 40.41 9.48 -2.54
CA PHE A 724 41.80 9.04 -2.60
C PHE A 724 42.67 9.87 -3.57
N ILE A 725 42.10 10.45 -4.63
CA ILE A 725 42.83 11.35 -5.53
C ILE A 725 43.07 12.73 -4.90
N SER A 726 42.17 13.22 -4.03
CA SER A 726 42.44 14.47 -3.32
C SER A 726 43.62 14.33 -2.35
N ASP A 727 43.81 13.16 -1.74
CA ASP A 727 44.95 12.89 -0.86
C ASP A 727 46.26 12.58 -1.63
N TRP A 728 46.18 12.04 -2.84
CA TRP A 728 47.38 11.70 -3.63
C TRP A 728 48.02 12.93 -4.28
N ASN A 729 47.25 13.95 -4.65
CA ASN A 729 47.80 15.19 -5.22
C ASN A 729 48.46 16.13 -4.19
N ASP A 730 48.32 15.86 -2.89
CA ASP A 730 48.99 16.62 -1.82
C ASP A 730 50.32 15.98 -1.34
N THR A 731 50.65 14.76 -1.80
CA THR A 731 51.84 14.02 -1.29
C THR A 731 53.09 14.06 -2.18
N ASP A 732 53.03 14.67 -3.37
CA ASP A 732 54.17 14.77 -4.31
C ASP A 732 54.75 16.20 -4.47
N LYS A 733 54.90 16.92 -3.36
CA LYS A 733 55.82 18.08 -3.31
C LYS A 733 57.05 17.71 -2.48
N PRO A 734 58.25 17.61 -3.09
CA PRO A 734 59.47 17.46 -2.30
C PRO A 734 59.69 18.73 -1.47
N ASP A 735 59.90 18.55 -0.17
CA ASP A 735 60.24 19.58 0.80
C ASP A 735 61.40 20.45 0.30
N GLN A 736 61.10 21.71 -0.07
CA GLN A 736 62.08 22.78 -0.12
C GLN A 736 61.82 23.76 1.02
N LYS A 737 62.24 23.35 2.22
CA LYS A 737 62.69 24.24 3.30
C LYS A 737 63.62 23.45 4.20
N ASP A 738 64.91 23.53 3.89
CA ASP A 738 65.97 23.68 4.89
C ASP A 738 67.33 23.82 4.18
N LYS A 739 67.82 25.06 4.14
CA LYS A 739 69.22 25.45 4.41
C LYS A 739 69.38 26.95 4.26
N VAL A 740 69.21 27.63 5.39
CA VAL A 740 70.00 28.82 5.70
C VAL A 740 71.32 28.28 6.27
N ASP A 741 72.37 28.39 5.46
CA ASP A 741 73.73 28.84 5.81
C ASP A 741 74.55 29.00 4.52
#